data_AF-A0A061IAK8-F1
#
_entry.id   AF-A0A061IAK8-F1
#
_cell.length_a   1.000
_cell.length_b   1.000
_cell.length_c   1.000
_cell.angle_alpha   90.00
_cell.angle_beta   90.00
_cell.angle_gamma   90.00
#
_symmetry.space_group_name_H-M   'P 1'
#
loop_
_entity.id
_entity.type
_entity.pdbx_description
1 polymer ?
#
loop_
_entity_poly.entity_id
_entity_poly.type
_entity_poly.pdbx_seq_one_letter_code
_entity_poly.pdbx_strand_id
1 'polypeptide(L)'
;MALLHSSRVLSGVAAAFHPGLAAAASARASSWWTHVEMGPPDPILGVTEAFKRDTNSKKMNLGVGAYRDDNGKPYVLPSVRKAEAQIAAKNLDKEYLPIGGLAEFCKASAELALGENNEVLKSGRFVTVQTISGTGALRIGASFLQRFFKFSRDVFLPKPSWGNHTPIFRDAGMQLQGYRYYDPKTCGFDFSGAIEDISKIPEQSVVLLHACAHNPTGVDPRPEQWKEIAAVMKKKNLFAFFDMAYQGFASGDGDKDAWAVRHFIEQGINVCLCQSYAKNMGLYGERVGAFTVVCKDADEAKRVESQLKILIRPMYSNPPLNGARIAATILTSPDLRKQWLQEVKGMADRIISMRTQLVSNLKKEGSSHNWQHITDQIGMFCFTGLKPEQVERLTKEFSVYMTKDGRISVAGVTSGNVGYLAHAIHQVTNAVFCILALWSSYHAVVSINSDYSEWGSSTDAGERARLLQSPCVDMAPKSDGEASPGDPDRGTTSTLGAIFIVVNACLGAGLLNFPAAFSTAGGVAAGIALQMGMLVFIISGLVILAYCSQASNERTYQEVVWAVCGKLTGVLCEVAIAVYTFGTCIAFLIIIGDQQDKIIAVMAKEPEGASSSPWYTDRKFTISLTAFLFILPLSIPREIGFQKYASFLSVVGTWYVTAIIIIKYIWPDKEMRPGDILTRPASWMAVFNAMPTICFGFQCHVSSVPVFNSMRRPEIKTWGGVVTAAMVIALAVYMGTGICGFLTFGAAVDPDVLRSYPSEDVAVAVARAFIILSVLTSYPILHFCGRAVVEGLWLRYKGMPVEEDVGRERRRRVLQTLVWFLLTLLLALFIPDIGKVISVIGGLAACFIFIFPGLCLIQAKLSEMEEVKPASWWALVSYGVLLVTLGAFIFGQTTANAIFVDLLA
;
A
#
# COMPACT_ATOMS: atom_id res chain seq x y z
N MET A 1 21.76 29.55 -43.32
CA MET A 1 23.02 30.33 -43.26
C MET A 1 23.18 30.82 -41.82
N ALA A 2 24.23 30.62 -41.05
CA ALA A 2 25.46 29.84 -41.15
C ALA A 2 26.14 29.91 -39.75
N LEU A 3 26.56 28.74 -39.21
CA LEU A 3 27.82 28.44 -38.51
C LEU A 3 28.33 29.37 -37.36
N LEU A 4 28.43 28.92 -36.10
CA LEU A 4 29.51 28.11 -35.47
C LEU A 4 30.79 28.90 -35.08
N HIS A 5 31.18 28.83 -33.79
CA HIS A 5 32.55 28.62 -33.24
C HIS A 5 32.47 28.69 -31.69
N SER A 6 32.67 27.57 -30.96
CA SER A 6 33.92 27.11 -30.29
C SER A 6 34.56 28.17 -29.37
N SER A 7 35.04 27.92 -28.14
CA SER A 7 35.58 26.72 -27.49
C SER A 7 36.05 27.14 -26.08
N ARG A 8 35.89 26.31 -25.03
CA ARG A 8 36.64 26.44 -23.76
C ARG A 8 37.32 25.11 -23.41
N VAL A 9 38.63 25.21 -23.24
CA VAL A 9 39.61 24.16 -22.93
C VAL A 9 40.11 24.41 -21.50
N LEU A 10 40.15 23.35 -20.68
CA LEU A 10 41.14 22.89 -19.66
C LEU A 10 42.01 23.97 -18.95
N SER A 11 42.45 23.90 -17.69
CA SER A 11 42.55 22.90 -16.60
C SER A 11 43.37 23.57 -15.48
N GLY A 12 43.24 23.17 -14.21
CA GLY A 12 44.18 23.59 -13.15
C GLY A 12 43.93 22.86 -11.82
N VAL A 13 44.86 21.98 -11.46
CA VAL A 13 44.82 21.01 -10.36
C VAL A 13 45.23 21.61 -9.01
N ALA A 14 44.59 21.08 -7.96
CA ALA A 14 44.94 21.02 -6.53
C ALA A 14 46.21 21.73 -5.99
N ALA A 15 46.04 22.49 -4.90
CA ALA A 15 46.55 22.16 -3.55
C ALA A 15 46.58 23.41 -2.64
N ALA A 16 45.79 23.41 -1.56
CA ALA A 16 46.13 23.98 -0.25
C ALA A 16 44.96 23.76 0.72
N PHE A 17 45.05 22.70 1.52
CA PHE A 17 44.25 22.55 2.72
C PHE A 17 44.71 23.56 3.78
N HIS A 18 43.78 24.28 4.40
CA HIS A 18 43.78 24.42 5.86
C HIS A 18 42.33 24.50 6.39
N PRO A 19 42.01 23.77 7.48
CA PRO A 19 40.66 23.58 7.99
C PRO A 19 40.36 24.61 9.08
N GLY A 20 39.25 25.34 8.99
CA GLY A 20 38.90 26.29 10.04
C GLY A 20 37.58 27.05 9.93
N LEU A 21 36.78 26.86 8.88
CA LEU A 21 35.60 27.71 8.63
C LEU A 21 34.34 26.94 8.17
N ALA A 22 34.23 25.65 8.48
CA ALA A 22 33.05 24.83 8.11
C ALA A 22 32.21 24.36 9.31
N ALA A 23 32.34 24.99 10.49
CA ALA A 23 31.54 24.64 11.68
C ALA A 23 30.58 25.76 12.14
N ALA A 24 30.54 26.90 11.46
CA ALA A 24 29.73 28.05 11.89
C ALA A 24 29.05 28.74 10.70
N ALA A 25 28.19 28.03 9.98
CA ALA A 25 27.23 28.66 9.08
C ALA A 25 25.93 27.84 8.98
N SER A 26 24.98 28.25 9.81
CA SER A 26 23.55 27.95 9.73
C SER A 26 23.12 26.53 10.16
N ALA A 27 23.20 26.33 11.48
CA ALA A 27 22.15 25.64 12.20
C ALA A 27 20.80 26.28 11.82
N ARG A 28 20.17 25.80 10.74
CA ARG A 28 18.73 26.02 10.55
C ARG A 28 18.11 25.35 11.75
N ALA A 29 17.55 26.15 12.66
CA ALA A 29 16.80 25.66 13.80
C ALA A 29 15.93 24.49 13.32
N SER A 30 16.26 23.26 13.72
CA SER A 30 15.40 22.12 13.45
C SER A 30 14.08 22.50 14.09
N SER A 31 13.05 22.76 13.30
CA SER A 31 11.72 23.00 13.84
C SER A 31 11.45 21.89 14.86
N TRP A 32 10.98 22.28 16.04
CA TRP A 32 10.56 21.34 17.08
C TRP A 32 9.56 20.32 16.53
N TRP A 33 8.89 20.66 15.42
CA TRP A 33 7.88 19.85 14.74
C TRP A 33 8.42 19.12 13.49
N THR A 34 9.73 19.10 13.24
CA THR A 34 10.33 18.41 12.06
C THR A 34 10.02 16.92 11.98
N HIS A 35 9.64 16.30 13.10
CA HIS A 35 9.26 14.89 13.21
C HIS A 35 7.74 14.66 13.15
N VAL A 36 6.93 15.73 13.09
CA VAL A 36 5.47 15.59 13.00
C VAL A 36 5.12 15.24 11.56
N GLU A 37 4.71 14.00 11.34
CA GLU A 37 4.31 13.50 10.03
C GLU A 37 2.96 14.08 9.59
N MET A 38 2.76 14.23 8.28
CA MET A 38 1.47 14.63 7.72
C MET A 38 0.47 13.50 7.95
N GLY A 39 -0.59 13.79 8.70
CA GLY A 39 -1.67 12.82 8.93
C GLY A 39 -2.39 12.42 7.63
N PRO A 40 -2.98 11.21 7.57
CA PRO A 40 -3.72 10.79 6.40
C PRO A 40 -4.94 11.71 6.16
N PRO A 41 -5.27 12.03 4.89
CA PRO A 41 -6.48 12.81 4.59
C PRO A 41 -7.74 12.02 4.97
N ASP A 42 -8.75 12.70 5.52
CA ASP A 42 -10.01 12.07 5.88
C ASP A 42 -10.74 11.56 4.61
N PRO A 43 -11.13 10.28 4.55
CA PRO A 43 -11.75 9.67 3.36
C PRO A 43 -13.05 10.34 2.90
N ILE A 44 -13.75 11.05 3.79
CA ILE A 44 -15.00 11.79 3.49
C ILE A 44 -14.69 13.23 3.06
N LEU A 45 -13.71 13.87 3.69
CA LEU A 45 -13.31 15.24 3.32
C LEU A 45 -12.71 15.29 1.91
N GLY A 46 -11.90 14.30 1.54
CA GLY A 46 -11.33 14.20 0.18
C GLY A 46 -12.39 14.18 -0.93
N VAL A 47 -13.52 13.52 -0.70
CA VAL A 47 -14.67 13.51 -1.64
C VAL A 47 -15.25 14.92 -1.82
N THR A 48 -15.32 15.70 -0.75
CA THR A 48 -15.84 17.08 -0.80
C THR A 48 -14.89 18.02 -1.52
N GLU A 49 -13.59 17.86 -1.32
CA GLU A 49 -12.58 18.66 -2.03
C GLU A 49 -12.57 18.36 -3.52
N ALA A 50 -12.69 17.09 -3.91
CA ALA A 50 -12.86 16.70 -5.31
C ALA A 50 -14.14 17.32 -5.93
N PHE A 51 -15.28 17.20 -5.24
CA PHE A 51 -16.53 17.83 -5.66
C PHE A 51 -16.44 19.36 -5.80
N LYS A 52 -15.72 20.04 -4.90
CA LYS A 52 -15.56 21.51 -4.96
C LYS A 52 -14.74 21.95 -6.18
N ARG A 53 -13.75 21.16 -6.59
CA ARG A 53 -12.89 21.45 -7.75
C ARG A 53 -13.58 21.23 -9.09
N ASP A 54 -14.54 20.30 -9.16
CA ASP A 54 -15.29 20.00 -10.39
C ASP A 54 -16.11 21.20 -10.86
N THR A 55 -16.07 21.52 -12.16
CA THR A 55 -16.81 22.62 -12.77
C THR A 55 -18.13 22.19 -13.42
N ASN A 56 -18.41 20.89 -13.49
CA ASN A 56 -19.63 20.33 -14.08
C ASN A 56 -20.89 20.83 -13.34
N SER A 57 -21.87 21.37 -14.08
CA SER A 57 -23.13 21.88 -13.52
C SER A 57 -24.05 20.80 -12.96
N LYS A 58 -23.85 19.53 -13.35
CA LYS A 58 -24.61 18.37 -12.86
C LYS A 58 -23.95 17.61 -11.71
N LYS A 59 -22.81 18.08 -11.20
CA LYS A 59 -22.06 17.39 -10.14
C LYS A 59 -22.90 17.20 -8.87
N MET A 60 -22.72 16.06 -8.21
CA MET A 60 -23.45 15.69 -6.99
C MET A 60 -22.47 15.32 -5.88
N ASN A 61 -22.67 15.87 -4.67
CA ASN A 61 -21.93 15.45 -3.48
C ASN A 61 -22.81 14.53 -2.62
N LEU A 62 -22.55 13.24 -2.71
CA LEU A 62 -23.18 12.19 -1.91
C LEU A 62 -22.22 11.65 -0.84
N GLY A 63 -21.08 12.30 -0.59
CA GLY A 63 -20.12 11.89 0.45
C GLY A 63 -20.51 12.37 1.85
N VAL A 64 -20.93 13.65 1.98
CA VAL A 64 -21.10 14.30 3.28
C VAL A 64 -22.42 13.94 3.97
N GLY A 65 -22.34 13.53 5.23
CA GLY A 65 -23.48 13.24 6.10
C GLY A 65 -24.10 14.49 6.75
N ALA A 66 -24.59 15.43 5.94
CA ALA A 66 -25.33 16.59 6.43
C ALA A 66 -26.59 16.80 5.59
N TYR A 67 -27.71 17.06 6.27
CA TYR A 67 -28.99 17.25 5.61
C TYR A 67 -28.99 18.48 4.69
N ARG A 68 -29.65 18.33 3.55
CA ARG A 68 -29.93 19.40 2.60
C ARG A 68 -31.43 19.44 2.32
N ASP A 69 -31.93 20.64 2.02
CA ASP A 69 -33.27 20.80 1.46
C ASP A 69 -33.33 20.25 0.02
N ASP A 70 -34.51 20.31 -0.59
CA ASP A 70 -34.72 19.80 -1.94
C ASP A 70 -34.03 20.65 -3.03
N ASN A 71 -33.46 21.80 -2.66
CA ASN A 71 -32.61 22.63 -3.52
C ASN A 71 -31.11 22.36 -3.30
N GLY A 72 -30.76 21.36 -2.49
CA GLY A 72 -29.38 21.01 -2.17
C GLY A 72 -28.69 22.01 -1.24
N LYS A 73 -29.43 22.88 -0.54
CA LYS A 73 -28.88 23.90 0.37
C LYS A 73 -28.92 23.43 1.84
N PRO A 74 -28.00 23.92 2.70
CA PRO A 74 -28.09 23.67 4.14
C PRO A 74 -29.44 24.14 4.69
N TYR A 75 -30.10 23.26 5.45
CA TYR A 75 -31.41 23.54 6.02
C TYR A 75 -31.29 23.84 7.52
N VAL A 76 -31.61 25.07 7.91
CA VAL A 76 -31.73 25.48 9.33
C VAL A 76 -33.20 25.40 9.70
N LEU A 77 -33.53 24.58 10.70
CA LEU A 77 -34.90 24.33 11.11
C LEU A 77 -35.59 25.63 11.57
N PRO A 78 -36.85 25.88 11.16
CA PRO A 78 -37.59 27.04 11.65
C PRO A 78 -37.77 27.06 13.17
N SER A 79 -37.91 25.91 13.84
CA SER A 79 -37.88 25.82 15.31
C SER A 79 -36.57 26.35 15.91
N VAL A 80 -35.42 26.05 15.28
CA VAL A 80 -34.10 26.57 15.67
C VAL A 80 -34.04 28.08 15.51
N ARG A 81 -34.46 28.63 14.37
CA ARG A 81 -34.47 30.09 14.16
C ARG A 81 -35.36 30.82 15.16
N LYS A 82 -36.52 30.24 15.51
CA LYS A 82 -37.41 30.80 16.54
C LYS A 82 -36.76 30.75 17.92
N ALA A 83 -36.11 29.65 18.28
CA ALA A 83 -35.39 29.54 19.54
C ALA A 83 -34.23 30.55 19.62
N GLU A 84 -33.46 30.73 18.54
CA GLU A 84 -32.42 31.77 18.45
C GLU A 84 -32.98 33.17 18.67
N ALA A 85 -34.09 33.53 18.01
CA ALA A 85 -34.74 34.82 18.20
C ALA A 85 -35.24 35.02 19.64
N GLN A 86 -35.83 33.99 20.25
CA GLN A 86 -36.27 34.03 21.66
C GLN A 86 -35.08 34.20 22.62
N ILE A 87 -33.95 33.54 22.37
CA ILE A 87 -32.74 33.66 23.20
C ILE A 87 -32.12 35.05 23.04
N ALA A 88 -32.04 35.57 21.81
CA ALA A 88 -31.51 36.89 21.53
C ALA A 88 -32.34 37.99 22.22
N ALA A 89 -33.68 37.90 22.17
CA ALA A 89 -34.58 38.86 22.79
C ALA A 89 -34.44 38.92 24.33
N LYS A 90 -33.97 37.84 24.98
CA LYS A 90 -33.77 37.79 26.43
C LYS A 90 -32.50 38.51 26.91
N ASN A 91 -31.59 38.93 26.01
CA ASN A 91 -30.33 39.59 26.35
C ASN A 91 -29.53 38.88 27.47
N LEU A 92 -29.47 37.54 27.41
CA LEU A 92 -28.81 36.74 28.44
C LEU A 92 -27.29 36.92 28.42
N ASP A 93 -26.66 36.76 29.58
CA ASP A 93 -25.20 36.74 29.74
C ASP A 93 -24.53 35.58 28.97
N LYS A 94 -23.21 35.62 28.91
CA LYS A 94 -22.35 34.61 28.28
C LYS A 94 -21.40 33.97 29.29
N GLU A 95 -21.83 33.85 30.55
CA GLU A 95 -21.02 33.28 31.62
C GLU A 95 -20.70 31.80 31.40
N TYR A 96 -19.68 31.31 32.10
CA TYR A 96 -19.32 29.90 32.11
C TYR A 96 -20.49 29.04 32.60
N LEU A 97 -20.75 27.93 31.90
CA LEU A 97 -21.64 26.90 32.40
C LEU A 97 -20.98 26.12 33.55
N PRO A 98 -21.78 25.46 34.42
CA PRO A 98 -21.30 24.36 35.25
C PRO A 98 -20.57 23.32 34.40
N ILE A 99 -19.60 22.60 34.98
CA ILE A 99 -18.81 21.58 34.27
C ILE A 99 -19.70 20.51 33.62
N GLY A 100 -20.79 20.13 34.30
CA GLY A 100 -21.77 19.18 33.78
C GLY A 100 -22.66 19.73 32.66
N GLY A 101 -22.62 21.04 32.40
CA GLY A 101 -23.40 21.72 31.39
C GLY A 101 -24.65 22.42 31.90
N LEU A 102 -25.51 22.81 30.95
CA LEU A 102 -26.80 23.44 31.24
C LEU A 102 -27.78 22.38 31.78
N ALA A 103 -28.24 22.54 33.01
CA ALA A 103 -29.05 21.54 33.71
C ALA A 103 -30.36 21.20 32.97
N GLU A 104 -31.07 22.23 32.47
CA GLU A 104 -32.31 22.05 31.70
C GLU A 104 -32.08 21.24 30.43
N PHE A 105 -30.98 21.50 29.71
CA PHE A 105 -30.61 20.74 28.52
C PHE A 105 -30.29 19.28 28.87
N CYS A 106 -29.53 19.03 29.94
CA CYS A 106 -29.15 17.68 30.35
C CYS A 106 -30.38 16.84 30.74
N LYS A 107 -31.32 17.45 31.49
CA LYS A 107 -32.60 16.82 31.85
C LYS A 107 -33.43 16.50 30.61
N ALA A 108 -33.64 17.48 29.74
CA ALA A 108 -34.44 17.30 28.53
C ALA A 108 -33.83 16.27 27.56
N SER A 109 -32.49 16.18 27.51
CA SER A 109 -31.79 15.17 26.70
C SER A 109 -32.04 13.75 27.21
N ALA A 110 -31.99 13.55 28.53
CA ALA A 110 -32.28 12.28 29.17
C ALA A 110 -33.74 11.85 28.96
N GLU A 111 -34.69 12.79 29.12
CA GLU A 111 -36.12 12.56 28.89
C GLU A 111 -36.39 12.13 27.44
N LEU A 112 -35.74 12.78 26.47
CA LEU A 112 -35.87 12.43 25.05
C LEU A 112 -35.37 11.00 24.75
N ALA A 113 -34.21 10.59 25.27
CA ALA A 113 -33.68 9.26 25.04
C ALA A 113 -34.47 8.16 25.79
N LEU A 114 -34.71 8.36 27.08
CA LEU A 114 -35.23 7.33 27.98
C LEU A 114 -36.76 7.24 27.98
N GLY A 115 -37.44 8.33 27.61
CA GLY A 115 -38.88 8.51 27.71
C GLY A 115 -39.29 9.07 29.07
N GLU A 116 -40.23 10.02 29.07
CA GLU A 116 -40.63 10.83 30.23
C GLU A 116 -41.11 10.00 31.45
N ASN A 117 -41.63 8.79 31.21
CA ASN A 117 -42.18 7.91 32.25
C ASN A 117 -41.22 6.81 32.75
N ASN A 118 -39.97 6.81 32.30
CA ASN A 118 -39.00 5.75 32.57
C ASN A 118 -38.59 5.70 34.06
N GLU A 119 -38.46 4.49 34.61
CA GLU A 119 -38.07 4.28 36.01
C GLU A 119 -36.67 4.82 36.35
N VAL A 120 -35.76 4.84 35.37
CA VAL A 120 -34.43 5.46 35.53
C VAL A 120 -34.54 6.93 35.92
N LEU A 121 -35.47 7.67 35.30
CA LEU A 121 -35.70 9.09 35.58
C LEU A 121 -36.34 9.28 36.96
N LYS A 122 -37.36 8.49 37.27
CA LYS A 122 -38.11 8.55 38.55
C LYS A 122 -37.23 8.25 39.76
N SER A 123 -36.40 7.22 39.66
CA SER A 123 -35.47 6.81 40.74
C SER A 123 -34.20 7.66 40.82
N GLY A 124 -33.94 8.53 39.83
CA GLY A 124 -32.74 9.38 39.79
C GLY A 124 -31.43 8.61 39.61
N ARG A 125 -31.48 7.36 39.14
CA ARG A 125 -30.30 6.49 38.95
C ARG A 125 -29.57 6.73 37.63
N PHE A 126 -29.45 7.98 37.21
CA PHE A 126 -28.72 8.36 36.00
C PHE A 126 -27.93 9.65 36.22
N VAL A 127 -26.92 9.84 35.38
CA VAL A 127 -26.25 11.12 35.22
C VAL A 127 -26.21 11.46 33.74
N THR A 128 -26.52 12.71 33.42
CA THR A 128 -26.33 13.28 32.08
C THR A 128 -25.45 14.51 32.18
N VAL A 129 -24.40 14.55 31.36
CA VAL A 129 -23.53 15.72 31.18
C VAL A 129 -23.61 16.21 29.74
N GLN A 130 -23.57 17.52 29.54
CA GLN A 130 -23.47 18.11 28.21
C GLN A 130 -22.07 17.94 27.65
N THR A 131 -21.98 17.65 26.35
CA THR A 131 -20.74 17.33 25.65
C THR A 131 -20.61 18.12 24.35
N ILE A 132 -19.40 18.09 23.77
CA ILE A 132 -19.11 18.64 22.43
C ILE A 132 -19.66 17.66 21.37
N SER A 133 -20.98 17.64 21.23
CA SER A 133 -21.75 16.73 20.38
C SER A 133 -21.53 15.24 20.71
N GLY A 134 -21.98 14.35 19.81
CA GLY A 134 -21.80 12.90 19.95
C GLY A 134 -20.32 12.50 19.98
N THR A 135 -19.46 13.16 19.19
CA THR A 135 -18.00 12.95 19.21
C THR A 135 -17.41 13.20 20.60
N GLY A 136 -17.78 14.31 21.24
CA GLY A 136 -17.36 14.61 22.61
C GLY A 136 -17.92 13.62 23.63
N ALA A 137 -19.17 13.19 23.46
CA ALA A 137 -19.78 12.15 24.31
C ALA A 137 -19.03 10.83 24.21
N LEU A 138 -18.70 10.38 22.99
CA LEU A 138 -17.89 9.19 22.75
C LEU A 138 -16.51 9.30 23.40
N ARG A 139 -15.84 10.45 23.26
CA ARG A 139 -14.51 10.68 23.86
C ARG A 139 -14.55 10.64 25.39
N ILE A 140 -15.56 11.27 26.00
CA ILE A 140 -15.77 11.26 27.46
C ILE A 140 -16.10 9.86 27.93
N GLY A 141 -17.05 9.18 27.27
CA GLY A 141 -17.44 7.81 27.62
C GLY A 141 -16.27 6.83 27.50
N ALA A 142 -15.49 6.89 26.43
CA ALA A 142 -14.30 6.06 26.26
C ALA A 142 -13.25 6.32 27.35
N SER A 143 -13.01 7.59 27.71
CA SER A 143 -12.08 7.95 28.78
C SER A 143 -12.58 7.55 30.17
N PHE A 144 -13.90 7.65 30.39
CA PHE A 144 -14.54 7.20 31.62
C PHE A 144 -14.41 5.68 31.78
N LEU A 145 -14.68 4.92 30.72
CA LEU A 145 -14.44 3.47 30.72
C LEU A 145 -12.96 3.14 30.95
N GLN A 146 -12.03 3.80 30.26
CA GLN A 146 -10.61 3.54 30.48
C GLN A 146 -10.19 3.79 31.93
N ARG A 147 -10.76 4.79 32.61
CA ARG A 147 -10.38 5.12 33.98
C ARG A 147 -11.07 4.24 35.03
N PHE A 148 -12.33 3.89 34.83
CA PHE A 148 -13.17 3.32 35.88
C PHE A 148 -13.74 1.93 35.58
N PHE A 149 -13.78 1.50 34.32
CA PHE A 149 -14.22 0.16 33.95
C PHE A 149 -13.06 -0.83 34.15
N LYS A 150 -13.11 -1.55 35.27
CA LYS A 150 -12.00 -2.41 35.75
C LYS A 150 -12.01 -3.83 35.16
N PHE A 151 -13.04 -4.21 34.42
CA PHE A 151 -13.26 -5.59 33.98
C PHE A 151 -12.52 -5.93 32.69
N SER A 152 -12.75 -5.17 31.62
CA SER A 152 -12.14 -5.38 30.30
C SER A 152 -11.69 -4.05 29.67
N ARG A 153 -10.65 -4.11 28.85
CA ARG A 153 -10.24 -2.99 27.98
C ARG A 153 -10.83 -3.10 26.58
N ASP A 154 -11.47 -4.22 26.26
CA ASP A 154 -12.03 -4.47 24.93
C ASP A 154 -13.36 -3.74 24.72
N VAL A 155 -13.45 -3.10 23.56
CA VAL A 155 -14.66 -2.51 22.99
C VAL A 155 -14.90 -3.18 21.64
N PHE A 156 -16.04 -3.85 21.53
CA PHE A 156 -16.46 -4.55 20.32
C PHE A 156 -17.28 -3.61 19.44
N LEU A 157 -16.78 -3.34 18.23
CA LEU A 157 -17.42 -2.48 17.23
C LEU A 157 -18.10 -3.32 16.14
N PRO A 158 -19.24 -2.89 15.57
CA PRO A 158 -19.81 -3.55 14.40
C PRO A 158 -18.85 -3.43 13.21
N LYS A 159 -18.88 -4.41 12.31
CA LYS A 159 -18.10 -4.38 11.07
C LYS A 159 -19.03 -4.22 9.85
N PRO A 160 -18.94 -3.09 9.11
CA PRO A 160 -18.17 -1.86 9.40
C PRO A 160 -18.83 -1.01 10.51
N SER A 161 -18.18 0.09 10.90
CA SER A 161 -18.74 1.12 11.81
C SER A 161 -18.35 2.53 11.34
N TRP A 162 -18.84 3.57 12.02
CA TRP A 162 -18.45 4.95 11.73
C TRP A 162 -16.92 5.12 11.90
N GLY A 163 -16.26 5.64 10.86
CA GLY A 163 -14.80 5.65 10.77
C GLY A 163 -14.06 6.31 11.95
N ASN A 164 -14.72 7.23 12.67
CA ASN A 164 -14.13 7.91 13.81
C ASN A 164 -14.25 7.14 15.14
N HIS A 165 -15.02 6.04 15.22
CA HIS A 165 -15.04 5.20 16.42
C HIS A 165 -13.65 4.66 16.76
N THR A 166 -12.95 4.13 15.75
CA THR A 166 -11.61 3.57 15.94
C THR A 166 -10.61 4.56 16.57
N PRO A 167 -10.36 5.75 16.00
CA PRO A 167 -9.44 6.70 16.62
C PRO A 167 -9.92 7.20 17.99
N ILE A 168 -11.22 7.48 18.19
CA ILE A 168 -11.72 7.96 19.50
C ILE A 168 -11.40 6.99 20.63
N PHE A 169 -11.70 5.69 20.43
CA PHE A 169 -11.51 4.69 21.48
C PHE A 169 -10.03 4.30 21.64
N ARG A 170 -9.26 4.24 20.54
CA ARG A 170 -7.82 3.97 20.59
C ARG A 170 -7.07 5.08 21.33
N ASP A 171 -7.37 6.34 21.05
CA ASP A 171 -6.77 7.51 21.73
C ASP A 171 -7.22 7.63 23.20
N ALA A 172 -8.28 6.92 23.57
CA ALA A 172 -8.68 6.75 24.96
C ALA A 172 -7.92 5.63 25.68
N GLY A 173 -7.12 4.82 24.96
CA GLY A 173 -6.41 3.66 25.52
C GLY A 173 -7.28 2.40 25.63
N MET A 174 -8.39 2.32 24.88
CA MET A 174 -9.22 1.12 24.80
C MET A 174 -8.72 0.17 23.70
N GLN A 175 -8.94 -1.13 23.87
CA GLN A 175 -8.63 -2.17 22.88
C GLN A 175 -9.85 -2.41 22.01
N LEU A 176 -9.64 -2.56 20.71
CA LEU A 176 -10.75 -2.61 19.74
C LEU A 176 -10.87 -3.97 19.10
N GLN A 177 -12.05 -4.54 19.22
CA GLN A 177 -12.45 -5.80 18.60
C GLN A 177 -13.61 -5.57 17.62
N GLY A 178 -13.93 -6.58 16.81
CA GLY A 178 -15.02 -6.53 15.84
C GLY A 178 -16.07 -7.61 16.08
N TYR A 179 -17.31 -7.33 15.72
CA TYR A 179 -18.35 -8.34 15.52
C TYR A 179 -19.04 -8.14 14.17
N ARG A 180 -19.47 -9.23 13.53
CA ARG A 180 -20.18 -9.18 12.25
C ARG A 180 -21.47 -8.37 12.36
N TYR A 181 -21.75 -7.58 11.33
CA TYR A 181 -22.92 -6.69 11.31
C TYR A 181 -23.54 -6.59 9.92
N TYR A 182 -22.74 -6.28 8.89
CA TYR A 182 -23.24 -6.13 7.52
C TYR A 182 -22.84 -7.31 6.65
N ASP A 183 -23.80 -7.86 5.90
CA ASP A 183 -23.54 -8.87 4.88
C ASP A 183 -23.54 -8.23 3.47
N PRO A 184 -22.37 -8.13 2.79
CA PRO A 184 -22.28 -7.57 1.45
C PRO A 184 -23.09 -8.33 0.39
N LYS A 185 -23.39 -9.63 0.62
CA LYS A 185 -24.15 -10.44 -0.35
C LYS A 185 -25.63 -10.06 -0.36
N THR A 186 -26.19 -9.78 0.81
CA THR A 186 -27.60 -9.41 0.97
C THR A 186 -27.82 -7.91 1.10
N CYS A 187 -26.74 -7.13 1.28
CA CYS A 187 -26.78 -5.71 1.64
C CYS A 187 -27.60 -5.41 2.91
N GLY A 188 -27.72 -6.41 3.80
CA GLY A 188 -28.55 -6.40 5.01
C GLY A 188 -27.77 -6.71 6.29
N PHE A 189 -28.51 -6.96 7.38
CA PHE A 189 -27.95 -7.25 8.70
C PHE A 189 -27.57 -8.73 8.80
N ASP A 190 -26.29 -9.02 9.02
CA ASP A 190 -25.79 -10.37 9.29
C ASP A 190 -26.16 -10.80 10.71
N PHE A 191 -27.45 -11.12 10.89
CA PHE A 191 -27.99 -11.45 12.21
C PHE A 191 -27.35 -12.70 12.82
N SER A 192 -27.21 -13.76 12.01
CA SER A 192 -26.62 -15.01 12.46
C SER A 192 -25.16 -14.81 12.87
N GLY A 193 -24.37 -14.09 12.07
CA GLY A 193 -23.00 -13.77 12.41
C GLY A 193 -22.87 -12.86 13.63
N ALA A 194 -23.74 -11.86 13.76
CA ALA A 194 -23.78 -10.97 14.91
C ALA A 194 -24.06 -11.73 16.22
N ILE A 195 -25.08 -12.60 16.24
CA ILE A 195 -25.41 -13.41 17.42
C ILE A 195 -24.29 -14.38 17.76
N GLU A 196 -23.71 -15.05 16.75
CA GLU A 196 -22.59 -15.96 16.94
C GLU A 196 -21.40 -15.24 17.60
N ASP A 197 -21.01 -14.06 17.07
CA ASP A 197 -19.87 -13.30 17.58
C ASP A 197 -20.16 -12.72 18.97
N ILE A 198 -21.33 -12.09 19.16
CA ILE A 198 -21.73 -11.50 20.45
C ILE A 198 -21.79 -12.57 21.56
N SER A 199 -22.21 -13.80 21.23
CA SER A 199 -22.24 -14.90 22.21
C SER A 199 -20.84 -15.35 22.68
N LYS A 200 -19.82 -15.11 21.86
CA LYS A 200 -18.41 -15.45 22.13
C LYS A 200 -17.64 -14.33 22.83
N ILE A 201 -18.19 -13.11 22.87
CA ILE A 201 -17.58 -11.98 23.58
C ILE A 201 -17.31 -12.35 25.05
N PRO A 202 -16.13 -12.08 25.60
CA PRO A 202 -15.84 -12.32 27.01
C PRO A 202 -16.80 -11.56 27.92
N GLU A 203 -17.21 -12.17 29.02
CA GLU A 203 -18.12 -11.51 29.98
C GLU A 203 -17.53 -10.18 30.47
N GLN A 204 -18.40 -9.25 30.84
CA GLN A 204 -18.00 -7.91 31.31
C GLN A 204 -17.18 -7.11 30.29
N SER A 205 -17.32 -7.39 28.99
CA SER A 205 -16.79 -6.55 27.90
C SER A 205 -17.78 -5.48 27.46
N VAL A 206 -17.29 -4.48 26.73
CA VAL A 206 -18.10 -3.36 26.21
C VAL A 206 -18.47 -3.64 24.75
N VAL A 207 -19.75 -3.48 24.41
CA VAL A 207 -20.24 -3.57 23.02
C VAL A 207 -20.77 -2.21 22.59
N LEU A 208 -20.19 -1.65 21.54
CA LEU A 208 -20.69 -0.41 20.94
C LEU A 208 -21.84 -0.72 19.98
N LEU A 209 -22.98 -0.08 20.20
CA LEU A 209 -24.20 -0.26 19.42
C LEU A 209 -24.65 1.08 18.84
N HIS A 210 -25.12 1.08 17.59
CA HIS A 210 -25.81 2.25 17.04
C HIS A 210 -27.28 2.13 17.45
N ALA A 211 -27.84 3.16 18.09
CA ALA A 211 -29.21 3.12 18.60
C ALA A 211 -30.24 2.97 17.46
N CYS A 212 -29.99 3.66 16.35
CA CYS A 212 -30.72 3.56 15.09
C CYS A 212 -29.90 4.19 13.96
N ALA A 213 -30.30 3.94 12.70
CA ALA A 213 -29.69 4.45 11.49
C ALA A 213 -28.16 4.25 11.47
N HIS A 214 -27.75 2.98 11.50
CA HIS A 214 -26.36 2.58 11.53
C HIS A 214 -25.52 3.32 10.48
N ASN A 215 -24.43 3.95 10.93
CA ASN A 215 -23.46 4.61 10.06
C ASN A 215 -22.23 3.68 9.91
N PRO A 216 -21.89 3.21 8.70
CA PRO A 216 -22.25 3.81 7.40
C PRO A 216 -23.35 3.10 6.58
N THR A 217 -23.87 1.96 7.03
CA THR A 217 -24.62 1.05 6.15
C THR A 217 -26.09 1.42 5.96
N GLY A 218 -26.70 2.14 6.91
CA GLY A 218 -28.14 2.35 6.98
C GLY A 218 -28.93 1.08 7.36
N VAL A 219 -28.27 0.00 7.74
CA VAL A 219 -28.91 -1.28 8.09
C VAL A 219 -29.10 -1.35 9.59
N ASP A 220 -30.33 -1.56 10.06
CA ASP A 220 -30.64 -1.73 11.49
C ASP A 220 -31.28 -3.10 11.79
N PRO A 221 -31.04 -3.69 12.98
CA PRO A 221 -31.76 -4.87 13.42
C PRO A 221 -33.26 -4.57 13.60
N ARG A 222 -34.10 -5.55 13.28
CA ARG A 222 -35.53 -5.51 13.59
C ARG A 222 -35.79 -5.64 15.10
N PRO A 223 -36.96 -5.21 15.62
CA PRO A 223 -37.28 -5.33 17.05
C PRO A 223 -37.08 -6.74 17.62
N GLU A 224 -37.41 -7.78 16.85
CA GLU A 224 -37.24 -9.19 17.24
C GLU A 224 -35.76 -9.55 17.36
N GLN A 225 -34.93 -9.06 16.44
CA GLN A 225 -33.49 -9.28 16.45
C GLN A 225 -32.82 -8.53 17.60
N TRP A 226 -33.26 -7.30 17.90
CA TRP A 226 -32.80 -6.55 19.06
C TRP A 226 -33.12 -7.25 20.38
N LYS A 227 -34.28 -7.92 20.51
CA LYS A 227 -34.62 -8.73 21.70
C LYS A 227 -33.62 -9.87 21.89
N GLU A 228 -33.25 -10.55 20.82
CA GLU A 228 -32.26 -11.63 20.88
C GLU A 228 -30.86 -11.12 21.22
N ILE A 229 -30.43 -10.00 20.61
CA ILE A 229 -29.17 -9.35 20.97
C ILE A 229 -29.16 -8.98 22.46
N ALA A 230 -30.24 -8.36 22.96
CA ALA A 230 -30.38 -8.02 24.38
C ALA A 230 -30.31 -9.26 25.28
N ALA A 231 -30.98 -10.36 24.91
CA ALA A 231 -30.96 -11.60 25.66
C ALA A 231 -29.54 -12.20 25.75
N VAL A 232 -28.79 -12.22 24.64
CA VAL A 232 -27.39 -12.71 24.62
C VAL A 232 -26.50 -11.80 25.46
N MET A 233 -26.60 -10.48 25.28
CA MET A 233 -25.79 -9.52 26.05
C MET A 233 -26.06 -9.59 27.55
N LYS A 234 -27.33 -9.75 27.94
CA LYS A 234 -27.72 -9.97 29.34
C LYS A 234 -27.13 -11.27 29.89
N LYS A 235 -27.27 -12.38 29.16
CA LYS A 235 -26.73 -13.69 29.56
C LYS A 235 -25.20 -13.63 29.75
N LYS A 236 -24.51 -12.87 28.91
CA LYS A 236 -23.06 -12.69 28.92
C LYS A 236 -22.58 -11.54 29.83
N ASN A 237 -23.49 -10.88 30.55
CA ASN A 237 -23.20 -9.74 31.41
C ASN A 237 -22.34 -8.67 30.70
N LEU A 238 -22.73 -8.32 29.46
CA LEU A 238 -22.03 -7.33 28.64
C LEU A 238 -22.54 -5.91 28.91
N PHE A 239 -21.66 -4.93 28.76
CA PHE A 239 -21.97 -3.52 28.92
C PHE A 239 -22.33 -2.89 27.57
N ALA A 240 -23.50 -2.26 27.47
CA ALA A 240 -23.99 -1.66 26.23
C ALA A 240 -23.61 -0.17 26.13
N PHE A 241 -22.82 0.17 25.11
CA PHE A 241 -22.41 1.54 24.81
C PHE A 241 -23.13 2.02 23.55
N PHE A 242 -24.19 2.81 23.70
CA PHE A 242 -24.98 3.29 22.56
C PHE A 242 -24.44 4.60 21.96
N ASP A 243 -24.24 4.64 20.66
CA ASP A 243 -24.14 5.87 19.87
C ASP A 243 -25.52 6.23 19.28
N MET A 244 -26.03 7.41 19.61
CA MET A 244 -27.40 7.86 19.32
C MET A 244 -27.39 9.22 18.61
N ALA A 245 -26.90 9.22 17.37
CA ALA A 245 -26.74 10.45 16.58
C ALA A 245 -27.93 10.84 15.67
N TYR A 246 -28.90 9.93 15.51
CA TYR A 246 -29.96 10.04 14.49
C TYR A 246 -31.39 9.91 15.02
N GLN A 247 -31.61 10.06 16.34
CA GLN A 247 -32.93 9.91 16.95
C GLN A 247 -33.99 10.82 16.30
N GLY A 248 -35.09 10.22 15.85
CA GLY A 248 -36.20 10.83 15.11
C GLY A 248 -35.91 10.98 13.62
N PHE A 249 -34.63 11.04 13.22
CA PHE A 249 -34.20 11.26 11.85
C PHE A 249 -34.16 9.96 11.03
N ALA A 250 -34.31 8.79 11.66
CA ALA A 250 -34.33 7.51 10.97
C ALA A 250 -35.75 7.15 10.51
N SER A 251 -36.70 7.06 11.46
CA SER A 251 -38.09 6.67 11.17
C SER A 251 -39.08 7.84 11.09
N GLY A 252 -38.65 9.05 11.45
CA GLY A 252 -39.55 10.19 11.67
C GLY A 252 -40.18 10.22 13.05
N ASP A 253 -39.89 9.23 13.90
CA ASP A 253 -40.42 9.08 15.26
C ASP A 253 -39.26 8.86 16.26
N GLY A 254 -39.10 9.80 17.20
CA GLY A 254 -38.05 9.76 18.19
C GLY A 254 -38.17 8.64 19.22
N ASP A 255 -39.38 8.14 19.49
CA ASP A 255 -39.61 7.04 20.42
C ASP A 255 -39.29 5.69 19.77
N LYS A 256 -39.68 5.52 18.49
CA LYS A 256 -39.31 4.34 17.71
C LYS A 256 -37.80 4.22 17.54
N ASP A 257 -37.13 5.34 17.27
CA ASP A 257 -35.67 5.39 17.12
C ASP A 257 -34.90 5.20 18.45
N ALA A 258 -35.57 5.35 19.60
CA ALA A 258 -35.01 5.10 20.94
C ALA A 258 -35.32 3.70 21.49
N TRP A 259 -36.11 2.91 20.76
CA TRP A 259 -36.70 1.67 21.27
C TRP A 259 -35.64 0.67 21.77
N ALA A 260 -34.54 0.47 21.03
CA ALA A 260 -33.49 -0.47 21.42
C ALA A 260 -32.84 -0.09 22.75
N VAL A 261 -32.54 1.19 22.96
CA VAL A 261 -31.96 1.71 24.22
C VAL A 261 -32.90 1.44 25.39
N ARG A 262 -34.19 1.78 25.22
CA ARG A 262 -35.21 1.61 26.26
C ARG A 262 -35.41 0.13 26.60
N HIS A 263 -35.46 -0.73 25.58
CA HIS A 263 -35.59 -2.17 25.76
C HIS A 263 -34.40 -2.76 26.55
N PHE A 264 -33.16 -2.35 26.25
CA PHE A 264 -31.98 -2.82 26.98
C PHE A 264 -32.03 -2.46 28.46
N ILE A 265 -32.47 -1.24 28.77
CA ILE A 265 -32.65 -0.76 30.14
C ILE A 265 -33.75 -1.56 30.86
N GLU A 266 -34.88 -1.82 30.19
CA GLU A 266 -35.97 -2.66 30.73
C GLU A 266 -35.51 -4.09 31.01
N GLN A 267 -34.61 -4.64 30.20
CA GLN A 267 -34.01 -5.95 30.43
C GLN A 267 -32.98 -5.97 31.57
N GLY A 268 -32.66 -4.81 32.16
CA GLY A 268 -31.68 -4.67 33.24
C GLY A 268 -30.23 -4.70 32.77
N ILE A 269 -29.98 -4.38 31.49
CA ILE A 269 -28.62 -4.31 30.94
C ILE A 269 -28.01 -2.94 31.30
N ASN A 270 -26.75 -2.93 31.72
CA ASN A 270 -26.03 -1.70 32.03
C ASN A 270 -25.75 -0.93 30.73
N VAL A 271 -26.13 0.36 30.71
CA VAL A 271 -26.11 1.20 29.51
C VAL A 271 -25.45 2.55 29.79
N CYS A 272 -24.61 2.99 28.86
CA CYS A 272 -24.40 4.42 28.62
C CYS A 272 -24.77 4.78 27.18
N LEU A 273 -25.13 6.04 26.93
CA LEU A 273 -25.46 6.50 25.59
C LEU A 273 -24.89 7.89 25.27
N CYS A 274 -24.54 8.08 24.00
CA CYS A 274 -23.96 9.30 23.44
C CYS A 274 -24.96 9.94 22.48
N GLN A 275 -25.60 11.04 22.88
CA GLN A 275 -26.57 11.76 22.05
C GLN A 275 -25.89 12.88 21.25
N SER A 276 -26.30 13.05 19.99
CA SER A 276 -25.91 14.19 19.15
C SER A 276 -27.14 14.93 18.63
N TYR A 277 -27.09 16.26 18.70
CA TYR A 277 -28.11 17.14 18.13
C TYR A 277 -27.71 17.73 16.77
N ALA A 278 -26.59 17.26 16.21
CA ALA A 278 -26.05 17.78 14.95
C ALA A 278 -27.01 17.51 13.78
N LYS A 279 -27.71 16.37 13.77
CA LYS A 279 -28.55 15.95 12.64
C LYS A 279 -30.02 16.26 12.87
N ASN A 280 -30.60 15.74 13.95
CA ASN A 280 -32.02 15.91 14.25
C ASN A 280 -32.43 17.37 14.53
N MET A 281 -31.54 18.25 14.99
CA MET A 281 -31.81 19.69 15.11
C MET A 281 -31.04 20.54 14.08
N GLY A 282 -30.26 19.92 13.19
CA GLY A 282 -29.40 20.65 12.26
C GLY A 282 -28.29 21.48 12.92
N LEU A 283 -27.98 21.26 14.19
CA LEU A 283 -27.00 22.02 14.97
C LEU A 283 -25.56 21.49 14.77
N TYR A 284 -25.18 21.26 13.51
CA TYR A 284 -23.89 20.63 13.14
C TYR A 284 -22.69 21.38 13.74
N GLY A 285 -22.63 22.69 13.51
CA GLY A 285 -21.52 23.57 13.90
C GLY A 285 -21.56 24.01 15.36
N GLU A 286 -22.73 24.01 16.00
CA GLU A 286 -22.90 24.39 17.42
C GLU A 286 -22.37 23.33 18.40
N ARG A 287 -22.08 22.13 17.89
CA ARG A 287 -21.47 21.01 18.66
C ARG A 287 -22.25 20.62 19.91
N VAL A 288 -23.57 20.52 19.81
CA VAL A 288 -24.46 20.16 20.93
C VAL A 288 -24.63 18.64 21.05
N GLY A 289 -24.47 18.11 22.26
CA GLY A 289 -24.62 16.69 22.59
C GLY A 289 -24.69 16.45 24.09
N ALA A 290 -24.99 15.20 24.46
CA ALA A 290 -25.09 14.75 25.84
C ALA A 290 -24.52 13.34 26.00
N PHE A 291 -23.94 13.06 27.16
CA PHE A 291 -23.51 11.73 27.58
C PHE A 291 -24.27 11.32 28.82
N THR A 292 -24.96 10.18 28.76
CA THR A 292 -25.76 9.66 29.86
C THR A 292 -25.23 8.29 30.31
N VAL A 293 -25.09 8.11 31.62
CA VAL A 293 -24.75 6.83 32.25
C VAL A 293 -25.92 6.40 33.14
N VAL A 294 -26.48 5.22 32.88
CA VAL A 294 -27.48 4.61 33.76
C VAL A 294 -26.76 3.84 34.86
N CYS A 295 -27.06 4.17 36.10
CA CYS A 295 -26.44 3.63 37.30
C CYS A 295 -27.40 2.67 38.02
N LYS A 296 -26.86 1.96 39.01
CA LYS A 296 -27.61 1.09 39.90
C LYS A 296 -28.63 1.88 40.75
N ASP A 297 -28.19 3.01 41.31
CA ASP A 297 -28.98 3.85 42.20
C ASP A 297 -28.53 5.32 42.14
N ALA A 298 -29.24 6.20 42.83
CA ALA A 298 -28.97 7.64 42.86
C ALA A 298 -27.66 8.01 43.55
N ASP A 299 -27.15 7.17 44.46
CA ASP A 299 -25.89 7.41 45.16
C ASP A 299 -24.68 7.12 44.24
N GLU A 300 -24.75 6.02 43.48
CA GLU A 300 -23.80 5.75 42.41
C GLU A 300 -23.82 6.84 41.34
N ALA A 301 -24.99 7.32 40.93
CA ALA A 301 -25.11 8.41 39.96
C ALA A 301 -24.36 9.68 40.41
N LYS A 302 -24.45 10.06 41.69
CA LYS A 302 -23.69 11.20 42.26
C LYS A 302 -22.18 10.98 42.19
N ARG A 303 -21.70 9.77 42.51
CA ARG A 303 -20.26 9.43 42.38
C ARG A 303 -19.81 9.52 40.93
N VAL A 304 -20.56 8.92 40.00
CA VAL A 304 -20.24 8.96 38.56
C VAL A 304 -20.21 10.40 38.06
N GLU A 305 -21.20 11.23 38.43
CA GLU A 305 -21.24 12.65 38.07
C GLU A 305 -19.99 13.40 38.53
N SER A 306 -19.54 13.17 39.78
CA SER A 306 -18.34 13.82 40.30
C SER A 306 -17.09 13.47 39.46
N GLN A 307 -16.96 12.22 39.02
CA GLN A 307 -15.83 11.76 38.22
C GLN A 307 -15.91 12.26 36.78
N LEU A 308 -17.11 12.33 36.20
CA LEU A 308 -17.30 12.95 34.88
C LEU A 308 -16.90 14.43 34.90
N LYS A 309 -17.25 15.18 35.95
CA LYS A 309 -16.82 16.58 36.10
C LYS A 309 -15.30 16.70 36.19
N ILE A 310 -14.65 15.85 37.00
CA ILE A 310 -13.18 15.81 37.12
C ILE A 310 -12.51 15.47 35.77
N LEU A 311 -13.13 14.57 34.99
CA LEU A 311 -12.63 14.16 33.68
C LEU A 311 -12.80 15.26 32.62
N ILE A 312 -13.93 15.98 32.63
CA ILE A 312 -14.26 17.04 31.68
C ILE A 312 -13.42 18.31 31.90
N ARG A 313 -13.21 18.69 33.18
CA ARG A 313 -12.52 19.94 33.55
C ARG A 313 -11.17 20.16 32.84
N PRO A 314 -10.26 19.18 32.72
CA PRO A 314 -8.99 19.33 32.00
C PRO A 314 -9.12 19.15 30.49
N MET A 315 -10.22 18.60 29.96
CA MET A 315 -10.42 18.46 28.52
C MET A 315 -10.84 19.78 27.87
N TYR A 316 -11.84 20.44 28.44
CA TYR A 316 -12.39 21.68 27.87
C TYR A 316 -13.05 22.60 28.91
N SER A 317 -12.77 22.40 30.21
CA SER A 317 -13.36 23.16 31.32
C SER A 317 -14.87 22.95 31.51
N ASN A 318 -15.68 23.53 30.63
CA ASN A 318 -17.14 23.46 30.63
C ASN A 318 -17.62 23.57 29.17
N PRO A 319 -18.80 23.01 28.84
CA PRO A 319 -19.22 22.87 27.44
C PRO A 319 -19.81 24.19 26.87
N PRO A 320 -19.92 24.31 25.53
CA PRO A 320 -20.43 25.53 24.88
C PRO A 320 -21.88 25.88 25.23
N LEU A 321 -22.15 27.16 25.45
CA LEU A 321 -23.44 27.64 25.96
C LEU A 321 -24.56 27.74 24.91
N ASN A 322 -24.27 28.31 23.73
CA ASN A 322 -25.27 28.79 22.79
C ASN A 322 -26.19 27.67 22.27
N GLY A 323 -25.60 26.65 21.64
CA GLY A 323 -26.36 25.54 21.10
C GLY A 323 -27.15 24.75 22.15
N ALA A 324 -26.64 24.65 23.39
CA ALA A 324 -27.38 24.00 24.48
C ALA A 324 -28.60 24.82 24.91
N ARG A 325 -28.52 26.15 24.92
CA ARG A 325 -29.69 27.02 25.14
C ARG A 325 -30.73 26.86 24.03
N ILE A 326 -30.30 26.77 22.77
CA ILE A 326 -31.20 26.52 21.63
C ILE A 326 -31.93 25.20 21.81
N ALA A 327 -31.18 24.11 22.00
CA ALA A 327 -31.75 22.77 22.17
C ALA A 327 -32.66 22.68 23.41
N ALA A 328 -32.25 23.26 24.54
CA ALA A 328 -33.10 23.34 25.74
C ALA A 328 -34.40 24.09 25.45
N THR A 329 -34.33 25.27 24.84
CA THR A 329 -35.51 26.08 24.52
C THR A 329 -36.49 25.33 23.62
N ILE A 330 -35.99 24.58 22.63
CA ILE A 330 -36.83 23.74 21.76
C ILE A 330 -37.46 22.60 22.56
N LEU A 331 -36.68 21.88 23.37
CA LEU A 331 -37.16 20.68 24.07
C LEU A 331 -38.11 21.00 25.22
N THR A 332 -37.96 22.15 25.89
CA THR A 332 -38.77 22.53 27.06
C THR A 332 -39.97 23.42 26.71
N SER A 333 -40.04 23.97 25.49
CA SER A 333 -41.23 24.68 25.00
C SER A 333 -42.16 23.70 24.26
N PRO A 334 -43.41 23.49 24.74
CA PRO A 334 -44.34 22.56 24.08
C PRO A 334 -44.57 22.86 22.60
N ASP A 335 -44.73 24.14 22.24
CA ASP A 335 -44.97 24.57 20.86
C ASP A 335 -43.75 24.37 19.97
N LEU A 336 -42.55 24.75 20.43
CA LEU A 336 -41.32 24.54 19.66
C LEU A 336 -40.96 23.06 19.57
N ARG A 337 -41.18 22.27 20.62
CA ARG A 337 -40.96 20.81 20.59
C ARG A 337 -41.88 20.16 19.57
N LYS A 338 -43.17 20.50 19.59
CA LYS A 338 -44.15 19.99 18.61
C LYS A 338 -43.75 20.36 17.19
N GLN A 339 -43.36 21.62 16.97
CA GLN A 339 -42.89 22.07 15.66
C GLN A 339 -41.62 21.33 15.22
N TRP A 340 -40.63 21.19 16.11
CA TRP A 340 -39.39 20.47 15.83
C TRP A 340 -39.67 19.01 15.46
N LEU A 341 -40.52 18.30 16.21
CA LEU A 341 -40.88 16.91 15.89
C LEU A 341 -41.50 16.79 14.49
N GLN A 342 -42.36 17.73 14.09
CA GLN A 342 -42.91 17.80 12.73
C GLN A 342 -41.83 18.05 11.68
N GLU A 343 -40.89 18.96 11.95
CA GLU A 343 -39.77 19.27 11.06
C GLU A 343 -38.84 18.07 10.88
N VAL A 344 -38.47 17.37 11.96
CA VAL A 344 -37.64 16.14 11.92
C VAL A 344 -38.34 15.05 11.14
N LYS A 345 -39.63 14.83 11.39
CA LYS A 345 -40.42 13.88 10.61
C LYS A 345 -40.41 14.24 9.13
N GLY A 346 -40.60 15.51 8.77
CA GLY A 346 -40.53 15.98 7.38
C GLY A 346 -39.18 15.73 6.73
N MET A 347 -38.08 15.91 7.46
CA MET A 347 -36.73 15.58 6.97
C MET A 347 -36.56 14.06 6.71
N ALA A 348 -37.05 13.21 7.63
CA ALA A 348 -37.02 11.77 7.48
C ALA A 348 -37.88 11.29 6.31
N ASP A 349 -39.13 11.77 6.22
CA ASP A 349 -40.07 11.47 5.13
C ASP A 349 -39.48 11.82 3.76
N ARG A 350 -38.76 12.95 3.65
CA ARG A 350 -38.06 13.33 2.42
C ARG A 350 -36.99 12.31 2.04
N ILE A 351 -36.16 11.89 2.98
CA ILE A 351 -35.10 10.89 2.74
C ILE A 351 -35.72 9.56 2.30
N ILE A 352 -36.77 9.11 2.98
CA ILE A 352 -37.52 7.89 2.63
C ILE A 352 -38.10 8.00 1.21
N SER A 353 -38.64 9.17 0.85
CA SER A 353 -39.13 9.46 -0.50
C SER A 353 -37.99 9.40 -1.53
N MET A 354 -36.81 9.96 -1.24
CA MET A 354 -35.65 9.89 -2.15
C MET A 354 -35.17 8.46 -2.39
N ARG A 355 -35.17 7.59 -1.36
CA ARG A 355 -34.88 6.15 -1.52
C ARG A 355 -35.87 5.48 -2.46
N THR A 356 -37.16 5.72 -2.21
CA THR A 356 -38.25 5.16 -3.03
C THR A 356 -38.17 5.63 -4.47
N GLN A 357 -37.90 6.92 -4.70
CA GLN A 357 -37.75 7.49 -6.03
C GLN A 357 -36.50 6.96 -6.74
N LEU A 358 -35.37 6.77 -6.04
CA LEU A 358 -34.16 6.19 -6.62
C LEU A 358 -34.42 4.77 -7.13
N VAL A 359 -35.03 3.90 -6.32
CA VAL A 359 -35.38 2.53 -6.72
C VAL A 359 -36.38 2.54 -7.89
N SER A 360 -37.42 3.38 -7.80
CA SER A 360 -38.42 3.52 -8.88
C SER A 360 -37.79 3.97 -10.20
N ASN A 361 -36.90 4.96 -10.16
CA ASN A 361 -36.21 5.46 -11.35
C ASN A 361 -35.20 4.45 -11.91
N LEU A 362 -34.48 3.70 -11.06
CA LEU A 362 -33.62 2.61 -11.52
C LEU A 362 -34.41 1.54 -12.28
N LYS A 363 -35.61 1.23 -11.82
CA LYS A 363 -36.53 0.32 -12.52
C LYS A 363 -37.01 0.91 -13.86
N LYS A 364 -37.32 2.21 -13.90
CA LYS A 364 -37.73 2.92 -15.14
C LYS A 364 -36.60 2.99 -16.17
N GLU A 365 -35.36 3.15 -15.74
CA GLU A 365 -34.17 3.10 -16.61
C GLU A 365 -33.88 1.69 -17.16
N GLY A 366 -34.60 0.66 -16.69
CA GLY A 366 -34.46 -0.71 -17.17
C GLY A 366 -33.43 -1.55 -16.41
N SER A 367 -33.06 -1.16 -15.17
CA SER A 367 -32.15 -1.96 -14.36
C SER A 367 -32.77 -3.32 -13.98
N SER A 368 -32.03 -4.41 -14.24
CA SER A 368 -32.41 -5.77 -13.87
C SER A 368 -31.91 -6.20 -12.49
N HIS A 369 -31.10 -5.37 -11.82
CA HIS A 369 -30.58 -5.63 -10.48
C HIS A 369 -31.66 -5.44 -9.41
N ASN A 370 -31.55 -6.20 -8.32
CA ASN A 370 -32.39 -5.98 -7.14
C ASN A 370 -31.84 -4.79 -6.32
N TRP A 371 -32.63 -3.71 -6.23
CA TRP A 371 -32.29 -2.50 -5.50
C TRP A 371 -33.10 -2.31 -4.20
N GLN A 372 -33.83 -3.33 -3.76
CA GLN A 372 -34.73 -3.26 -2.61
C GLN A 372 -34.01 -2.85 -1.31
N HIS A 373 -32.73 -3.20 -1.16
CA HIS A 373 -31.91 -2.80 0.00
C HIS A 373 -31.81 -1.28 0.17
N ILE A 374 -31.95 -0.48 -0.89
CA ILE A 374 -31.94 0.99 -0.79
C ILE A 374 -33.13 1.48 0.04
N THR A 375 -34.31 0.84 -0.10
CA THR A 375 -35.52 1.18 0.66
C THR A 375 -35.60 0.46 2.01
N ASP A 376 -34.96 -0.70 2.16
CA ASP A 376 -34.91 -1.42 3.43
C ASP A 376 -33.93 -0.77 4.42
N GLN A 377 -32.86 -0.14 3.90
CA GLN A 377 -31.94 0.68 4.68
C GLN A 377 -32.59 2.01 5.11
N ILE A 378 -32.27 2.47 6.31
CA ILE A 378 -32.87 3.64 6.97
C ILE A 378 -31.85 4.76 7.21
N GLY A 379 -32.36 5.94 7.58
CA GLY A 379 -31.54 7.09 7.94
C GLY A 379 -30.81 7.74 6.76
N MET A 380 -29.74 8.49 7.06
CA MET A 380 -29.10 9.37 6.09
C MET A 380 -28.25 8.66 5.04
N PHE A 381 -27.76 7.44 5.32
CA PHE A 381 -26.78 6.75 4.48
C PHE A 381 -27.33 5.47 3.87
N CYS A 382 -26.83 5.14 2.69
CA CYS A 382 -27.12 3.89 2.01
C CYS A 382 -25.82 3.26 1.53
N PHE A 383 -25.60 1.99 1.86
CA PHE A 383 -24.61 1.16 1.19
C PHE A 383 -25.24 0.61 -0.08
N THR A 384 -24.85 1.17 -1.22
CA THR A 384 -25.47 0.87 -2.52
C THR A 384 -25.12 -0.52 -3.05
N GLY A 385 -24.01 -1.12 -2.59
CA GLY A 385 -23.46 -2.36 -3.16
C GLY A 385 -22.63 -2.13 -4.43
N LEU A 386 -22.46 -0.88 -4.86
CA LEU A 386 -21.61 -0.53 -6.00
C LEU A 386 -20.14 -0.85 -5.70
N LYS A 387 -19.47 -1.45 -6.68
CA LYS A 387 -18.04 -1.77 -6.60
C LYS A 387 -17.18 -0.52 -6.78
N PRO A 388 -15.93 -0.51 -6.27
CA PRO A 388 -15.03 0.64 -6.41
C PRO A 388 -14.89 1.15 -7.84
N GLU A 389 -14.86 0.26 -8.84
CA GLU A 389 -14.74 0.64 -10.25
C GLU A 389 -16.00 1.35 -10.75
N GLN A 390 -17.18 0.93 -10.29
CA GLN A 390 -18.45 1.59 -10.63
C GLN A 390 -18.55 2.97 -9.97
N VAL A 391 -18.07 3.10 -8.73
CA VAL A 391 -17.98 4.38 -8.03
C VAL A 391 -17.01 5.33 -8.73
N GLU A 392 -15.88 4.81 -9.21
CA GLU A 392 -14.91 5.60 -9.97
C GLU A 392 -15.52 6.11 -11.29
N ARG A 393 -16.25 5.25 -12.01
CA ARG A 393 -16.99 5.64 -13.21
C ARG A 393 -18.06 6.69 -12.91
N LEU A 394 -18.84 6.53 -11.84
CA LEU A 394 -19.80 7.55 -11.39
C LEU A 394 -19.13 8.91 -11.16
N THR A 395 -17.95 8.90 -10.56
CA THR A 395 -17.18 10.13 -10.31
C THR A 395 -16.66 10.73 -11.61
N LYS A 396 -16.06 9.93 -12.51
CA LYS A 396 -15.41 10.40 -13.74
C LYS A 396 -16.39 10.77 -14.85
N GLU A 397 -17.39 9.94 -15.09
CA GLU A 397 -18.31 10.04 -16.23
C GLU A 397 -19.54 10.92 -15.89
N PHE A 398 -19.95 10.94 -14.62
CA PHE A 398 -21.21 11.56 -14.19
C PHE A 398 -21.04 12.62 -13.10
N SER A 399 -19.82 12.92 -12.64
CA SER A 399 -19.56 13.87 -11.56
C SER A 399 -20.36 13.56 -10.28
N VAL A 400 -20.62 12.28 -10.00
CA VAL A 400 -21.32 11.82 -8.79
C VAL A 400 -20.28 11.37 -7.76
N TYR A 401 -20.07 12.20 -6.74
CA TYR A 401 -19.03 12.01 -5.72
C TYR A 401 -19.58 11.27 -4.50
N MET A 402 -19.02 10.10 -4.21
CA MET A 402 -19.38 9.25 -3.07
C MET A 402 -18.14 8.52 -2.53
N THR A 403 -18.25 7.81 -1.40
CA THR A 403 -17.09 7.07 -0.87
C THR A 403 -16.88 5.76 -1.65
N LYS A 404 -15.61 5.33 -1.75
CA LYS A 404 -15.18 4.18 -2.56
C LYS A 404 -15.83 2.84 -2.16
N ASP A 405 -16.31 2.74 -0.94
CA ASP A 405 -17.02 1.58 -0.38
C ASP A 405 -18.51 1.51 -0.79
N GLY A 406 -18.97 2.42 -1.66
CA GLY A 406 -20.34 2.39 -2.15
C GLY A 406 -21.34 3.14 -1.25
N ARG A 407 -20.90 3.84 -0.19
CA ARG A 407 -21.79 4.67 0.64
C ARG A 407 -22.25 5.93 -0.09
N ILE A 408 -23.55 6.18 -0.10
CA ILE A 408 -24.11 7.49 -0.44
C ILE A 408 -24.80 8.12 0.77
N SER A 409 -24.75 9.46 0.84
CA SER A 409 -25.61 10.30 1.66
C SER A 409 -26.89 10.58 0.89
N VAL A 410 -27.97 9.87 1.22
CA VAL A 410 -29.28 10.05 0.57
C VAL A 410 -29.83 11.45 0.83
N ALA A 411 -29.38 12.10 1.91
CA ALA A 411 -29.76 13.48 2.18
C ALA A 411 -29.25 14.49 1.13
N GLY A 412 -28.25 14.16 0.32
CA GLY A 412 -27.79 14.96 -0.82
C GLY A 412 -28.60 14.74 -2.11
N VAL A 413 -29.51 13.75 -2.12
CA VAL A 413 -30.40 13.46 -3.23
C VAL A 413 -31.64 14.35 -3.13
N THR A 414 -32.09 14.90 -4.24
CA THR A 414 -33.25 15.81 -4.36
C THR A 414 -34.19 15.34 -5.47
N SER A 415 -35.44 15.83 -5.46
CA SER A 415 -36.39 15.55 -6.54
C SER A 415 -35.85 15.92 -7.93
N GLY A 416 -35.02 16.97 -8.01
CA GLY A 416 -34.39 17.44 -9.24
C GLY A 416 -33.18 16.62 -9.72
N ASN A 417 -32.52 15.82 -8.86
CA ASN A 417 -31.31 15.08 -9.22
C ASN A 417 -31.44 13.55 -9.12
N VAL A 418 -32.48 13.02 -8.46
CA VAL A 418 -32.67 11.57 -8.25
C VAL A 418 -32.80 10.79 -9.56
N GLY A 419 -33.40 11.39 -10.59
CA GLY A 419 -33.46 10.81 -11.92
C GLY A 419 -32.08 10.68 -12.57
N TYR A 420 -31.26 11.74 -12.47
CA TYR A 420 -29.89 11.73 -12.99
C TYR A 420 -29.02 10.70 -12.25
N LEU A 421 -29.16 10.59 -10.93
CA LEU A 421 -28.46 9.58 -10.14
C LEU A 421 -28.86 8.16 -10.54
N ALA A 422 -30.16 7.89 -10.70
CA ALA A 422 -30.66 6.59 -11.15
C ALA A 422 -30.12 6.22 -12.54
N HIS A 423 -30.14 7.18 -13.47
CA HIS A 423 -29.56 7.01 -14.79
C HIS A 423 -28.06 6.68 -14.72
N ALA A 424 -27.28 7.48 -13.97
CA ALA A 424 -25.84 7.26 -13.82
C ALA A 424 -25.53 5.88 -13.20
N ILE A 425 -26.25 5.49 -12.14
CA ILE A 425 -26.12 4.17 -11.52
C ILE A 425 -26.47 3.07 -12.51
N HIS A 426 -27.55 3.21 -13.28
CA HIS A 426 -27.92 2.24 -14.31
C HIS A 426 -26.82 2.11 -15.38
N GLN A 427 -26.27 3.22 -15.87
CA GLN A 427 -25.19 3.21 -16.87
C GLN A 427 -23.92 2.49 -16.39
N VAL A 428 -23.55 2.62 -15.11
CA VAL A 428 -22.37 1.93 -14.57
C VAL A 428 -22.63 0.48 -14.15
N THR A 429 -23.89 0.07 -14.07
CA THR A 429 -24.31 -1.29 -13.65
C THR A 429 -24.91 -2.15 -14.77
N ASN A 430 -25.22 -1.57 -15.94
CA ASN A 430 -25.80 -2.27 -17.08
C ASN A 430 -24.73 -3.05 -17.87
N ALA A 431 -24.93 -4.37 -17.99
CA ALA A 431 -24.06 -5.27 -18.73
C ALA A 431 -23.99 -4.99 -20.24
N VAL A 432 -25.04 -4.45 -20.87
CA VAL A 432 -25.05 -4.16 -22.32
C VAL A 432 -24.18 -2.96 -22.67
N PHE A 433 -24.08 -1.95 -21.79
CA PHE A 433 -23.11 -0.86 -21.96
C PHE A 433 -21.68 -1.28 -21.59
N CYS A 434 -21.51 -2.27 -20.70
CA CYS A 434 -20.23 -2.96 -20.57
C CYS A 434 -19.86 -3.69 -21.89
N ILE A 435 -20.82 -4.29 -22.60
CA ILE A 435 -20.60 -5.00 -23.87
C ILE A 435 -20.42 -4.05 -25.09
N LEU A 436 -21.12 -2.92 -25.13
CA LEU A 436 -20.93 -1.92 -26.21
C LEU A 436 -19.66 -1.06 -26.00
N ALA A 437 -19.26 -0.81 -24.75
CA ALA A 437 -17.93 -0.28 -24.44
C ALA A 437 -16.83 -1.30 -24.80
N LEU A 438 -17.10 -2.61 -24.69
CA LEU A 438 -16.23 -3.68 -25.23
C LEU A 438 -16.17 -3.65 -26.77
N TRP A 439 -17.23 -3.19 -27.46
CA TRP A 439 -17.26 -3.14 -28.93
C TRP A 439 -16.61 -1.88 -29.54
N SER A 440 -16.72 -0.70 -28.91
CA SER A 440 -15.95 0.50 -29.35
C SER A 440 -14.46 0.42 -28.96
N SER A 441 -14.11 -0.41 -27.97
CA SER A 441 -12.72 -0.69 -27.59
C SER A 441 -12.04 -1.74 -28.48
N TYR A 442 -12.80 -2.34 -29.42
CA TYR A 442 -12.33 -3.44 -30.26
C TYR A 442 -11.34 -2.99 -31.37
N HIS A 443 -11.26 -1.69 -31.64
CA HIS A 443 -10.29 -1.13 -32.59
C HIS A 443 -9.08 -0.43 -31.92
N ALA A 444 -9.08 -0.29 -30.59
CA ALA A 444 -7.95 0.25 -29.84
C ALA A 444 -7.18 -0.89 -29.16
N VAL A 445 -6.65 -1.80 -29.99
CA VAL A 445 -5.41 -2.57 -29.81
C VAL A 445 -5.04 -2.92 -28.35
N VAL A 446 -5.29 -4.19 -28.00
CA VAL A 446 -4.58 -4.99 -26.97
C VAL A 446 -5.02 -4.76 -25.52
N SER A 447 -5.95 -5.60 -25.07
CA SER A 447 -5.91 -6.12 -23.69
C SER A 447 -6.40 -7.56 -23.67
N ILE A 448 -5.43 -8.48 -23.66
CA ILE A 448 -5.63 -9.88 -23.31
C ILE A 448 -5.79 -9.93 -21.78
N ASN A 449 -7.03 -10.15 -21.32
CA ASN A 449 -7.45 -11.06 -20.22
C ASN A 449 -8.65 -10.51 -19.45
N SER A 450 -9.84 -10.96 -19.85
CA SER A 450 -10.84 -11.39 -18.89
C SER A 450 -11.77 -12.39 -19.58
N ASP A 451 -11.37 -13.66 -19.55
CA ASP A 451 -12.28 -14.80 -19.54
C ASP A 451 -11.44 -16.04 -19.26
N TYR A 452 -11.08 -16.23 -17.98
CA TYR A 452 -10.80 -17.56 -17.43
C TYR A 452 -11.36 -17.61 -16.02
N SER A 453 -12.21 -18.62 -15.84
CA SER A 453 -12.85 -19.10 -14.62
C SER A 453 -12.07 -18.88 -13.31
N GLU A 454 -12.84 -18.55 -12.27
CA GLU A 454 -12.55 -18.69 -10.84
C GLU A 454 -11.31 -19.53 -10.49
N TRP A 455 -10.23 -18.84 -10.12
CA TRP A 455 -9.27 -19.34 -9.16
C TRP A 455 -9.44 -18.53 -7.88
N GLY A 456 -9.94 -19.18 -6.82
CA GLY A 456 -10.22 -18.59 -5.51
C GLY A 456 -8.97 -18.13 -4.76
N SER A 457 -8.30 -17.09 -5.24
CA SER A 457 -7.14 -16.48 -4.57
C SER A 457 -7.57 -15.24 -3.78
N SER A 458 -7.17 -15.18 -2.51
CA SER A 458 -7.42 -14.07 -1.57
C SER A 458 -6.95 -12.71 -2.10
N THR A 459 -7.80 -11.67 -1.99
CA THR A 459 -7.48 -10.27 -2.33
C THR A 459 -6.53 -9.59 -1.32
N ASP A 460 -6.22 -10.25 -0.21
CA ASP A 460 -5.45 -9.74 0.96
C ASP A 460 -3.98 -10.23 0.97
N ALA A 461 -3.57 -11.05 0.00
CA ALA A 461 -2.26 -11.72 0.06
C ALA A 461 -1.05 -10.80 -0.18
N GLY A 462 -1.22 -9.69 -0.90
CA GLY A 462 -0.18 -8.65 -1.01
C GLY A 462 0.06 -7.92 0.32
N GLU A 463 -1.02 -7.65 1.06
CA GLU A 463 -0.97 -7.05 2.41
C GLU A 463 -0.32 -8.02 3.42
N ARG A 464 -0.54 -9.34 3.27
CA ARG A 464 0.15 -10.39 4.06
C ARG A 464 1.64 -10.49 3.76
N ALA A 465 2.03 -10.55 2.49
CA ALA A 465 3.44 -10.56 2.10
C ALA A 465 4.17 -9.30 2.61
N ARG A 466 3.49 -8.14 2.59
CA ARG A 466 3.97 -6.88 3.15
C ARG A 466 4.18 -6.95 4.67
N LEU A 467 3.23 -7.52 5.43
CA LEU A 467 3.34 -7.64 6.90
C LEU A 467 4.50 -8.55 7.32
N LEU A 468 4.74 -9.64 6.59
CA LEU A 468 5.88 -10.54 6.82
C LEU A 468 7.23 -9.94 6.43
N GLN A 469 7.24 -8.96 5.53
CA GLN A 469 8.44 -8.22 5.15
C GLN A 469 8.65 -6.94 5.98
N SER A 470 7.70 -6.61 6.87
CA SER A 470 7.82 -5.50 7.82
C SER A 470 8.71 -5.87 9.02
N PRO A 471 9.52 -4.95 9.58
CA PRO A 471 10.47 -5.24 10.66
C PRO A 471 9.85 -5.74 11.99
N CYS A 472 8.54 -5.65 12.16
CA CYS A 472 7.89 -5.83 13.46
C CYS A 472 6.92 -7.01 13.49
N VAL A 473 7.43 -8.23 13.38
CA VAL A 473 6.78 -9.38 14.01
C VAL A 473 7.85 -10.42 14.34
N ASP A 474 8.21 -10.49 15.63
CA ASP A 474 9.05 -11.47 16.32
C ASP A 474 10.18 -10.81 17.14
N MET A 475 9.82 -10.15 18.23
CA MET A 475 10.63 -10.22 19.45
C MET A 475 9.72 -10.33 20.66
N ALA A 476 9.70 -11.53 21.27
CA ALA A 476 9.33 -11.67 22.66
C ALA A 476 10.18 -10.72 23.51
N PRO A 477 9.64 -10.09 24.57
CA PRO A 477 10.38 -9.12 25.35
C PRO A 477 11.56 -9.81 26.04
N LYS A 478 12.78 -9.45 25.66
CA LYS A 478 13.99 -9.75 26.44
C LYS A 478 14.23 -8.62 27.42
N SER A 479 14.44 -9.02 28.67
CA SER A 479 14.70 -8.19 29.84
C SER A 479 15.89 -7.25 29.71
N ASP A 480 15.67 -6.02 30.16
CA ASP A 480 16.57 -4.97 30.67
C ASP A 480 18.09 -5.05 30.39
N GLY A 481 18.60 -4.01 29.72
CA GLY A 481 20.03 -3.68 29.64
C GLY A 481 20.37 -2.70 28.51
N GLU A 482 20.34 -1.40 28.81
CA GLU A 482 21.02 -0.27 28.15
C GLU A 482 21.16 -0.24 26.59
N ALA A 483 20.27 0.51 25.92
CA ALA A 483 20.57 1.30 24.71
C ALA A 483 19.47 2.36 24.45
N SER A 484 19.86 3.58 24.05
CA SER A 484 19.00 4.74 23.77
C SER A 484 17.83 4.47 22.79
N PRO A 485 16.69 5.18 22.89
CA PRO A 485 15.48 4.86 22.14
C PRO A 485 15.61 5.30 20.67
N GLY A 486 16.02 4.36 19.82
CA GLY A 486 15.92 4.46 18.37
C GLY A 486 14.59 3.92 17.88
N ASP A 487 13.87 4.75 17.13
CA ASP A 487 12.67 4.44 16.35
C ASP A 487 12.79 3.12 15.54
N PRO A 488 11.91 2.11 15.74
CA PRO A 488 12.01 0.79 15.09
C PRO A 488 11.72 0.77 13.58
N ASP A 489 11.12 1.83 13.00
CA ASP A 489 10.64 1.82 11.61
C ASP A 489 11.58 2.51 10.59
N ARG A 490 12.77 2.97 11.00
CA ARG A 490 13.73 3.61 10.08
C ARG A 490 14.59 2.62 9.30
N GLY A 491 14.51 2.70 7.97
CA GLY A 491 15.44 2.01 7.05
C GLY A 491 16.90 2.27 7.40
N THR A 492 17.73 1.22 7.42
CA THR A 492 19.08 1.26 7.98
C THR A 492 20.18 1.61 6.97
N THR A 493 19.87 1.59 5.66
CA THR A 493 20.84 1.73 4.57
C THR A 493 21.21 3.19 4.28
N SER A 494 22.50 3.53 4.30
CA SER A 494 22.97 4.86 3.89
C SER A 494 22.94 5.02 2.36
N THR A 495 22.95 6.26 1.85
CA THR A 495 23.02 6.54 0.40
C THR A 495 24.21 5.84 -0.27
N LEU A 496 25.39 5.87 0.37
CA LEU A 496 26.58 5.18 -0.11
C LEU A 496 26.40 3.65 -0.10
N GLY A 497 25.78 3.11 0.96
CA GLY A 497 25.45 1.69 1.02
C GLY A 497 24.48 1.26 -0.07
N ALA A 498 23.49 2.08 -0.40
CA ALA A 498 22.56 1.83 -1.50
C ALA A 498 23.27 1.82 -2.86
N ILE A 499 24.23 2.73 -3.10
CA ILE A 499 25.06 2.71 -4.32
C ILE A 499 25.79 1.37 -4.43
N PHE A 500 26.50 0.93 -3.37
CA PHE A 500 27.22 -0.35 -3.42
C PHE A 500 26.31 -1.56 -3.61
N ILE A 501 25.10 -1.55 -3.04
CA ILE A 501 24.14 -2.64 -3.25
C ILE A 501 23.64 -2.66 -4.71
N VAL A 502 23.28 -1.51 -5.28
CA VAL A 502 22.83 -1.43 -6.69
C VAL A 502 23.96 -1.79 -7.64
N VAL A 503 25.19 -1.33 -7.38
CA VAL A 503 26.37 -1.69 -8.16
C VAL A 503 26.63 -3.20 -8.06
N ASN A 504 26.57 -3.80 -6.87
CA ASN A 504 26.79 -5.25 -6.71
C ASN A 504 25.69 -6.11 -7.38
N ALA A 505 24.44 -5.62 -7.36
CA ALA A 505 23.34 -6.26 -8.07
C ALA A 505 23.51 -6.22 -9.60
N CYS A 506 24.29 -5.25 -10.11
CA CYS A 506 24.60 -5.06 -11.52
C CYS A 506 25.90 -5.79 -11.93
N LEU A 507 27.03 -5.43 -11.32
CA LEU A 507 28.41 -5.77 -11.73
C LEU A 507 28.88 -7.22 -11.57
N GLY A 508 28.02 -8.15 -11.16
CA GLY A 508 28.42 -9.52 -10.84
C GLY A 508 28.88 -10.35 -12.05
N ALA A 509 28.30 -11.54 -12.21
CA ALA A 509 28.59 -12.47 -13.31
C ALA A 509 28.63 -11.85 -14.71
N GLY A 510 27.73 -10.90 -14.97
CA GLY A 510 27.52 -10.36 -16.31
C GLY A 510 28.76 -9.70 -16.90
N LEU A 511 29.68 -9.18 -16.08
CA LEU A 511 30.93 -8.52 -16.50
C LEU A 511 31.76 -9.35 -17.47
N LEU A 512 31.84 -10.65 -17.22
CA LEU A 512 32.70 -11.57 -17.95
C LEU A 512 32.29 -11.73 -19.41
N ASN A 513 31.02 -11.46 -19.72
CA ASN A 513 30.42 -11.68 -21.02
C ASN A 513 30.49 -10.46 -21.94
N PHE A 514 30.93 -9.31 -21.45
CA PHE A 514 30.93 -8.06 -22.22
C PHE A 514 31.84 -8.09 -23.46
N PRO A 515 33.05 -8.68 -23.40
CA PRO A 515 33.88 -8.88 -24.60
C PRO A 515 33.18 -9.69 -25.68
N ALA A 516 32.53 -10.80 -25.30
CA ALA A 516 31.76 -11.62 -26.22
C ALA A 516 30.53 -10.87 -26.77
N ALA A 517 29.87 -10.05 -25.95
CA ALA A 517 28.80 -9.18 -26.41
C ALA A 517 29.28 -8.14 -27.44
N PHE A 518 30.50 -7.62 -27.29
CA PHE A 518 31.10 -6.68 -28.24
C PHE A 518 31.45 -7.38 -29.56
N SER A 519 31.95 -8.62 -29.50
CA SER A 519 32.13 -9.47 -30.66
C SER A 519 30.81 -9.67 -31.42
N THR A 520 29.76 -10.10 -30.71
CA THR A 520 28.41 -10.31 -31.28
C THR A 520 27.82 -9.03 -31.87
N ALA A 521 28.04 -7.88 -31.23
CA ALA A 521 27.58 -6.58 -31.72
C ALA A 521 28.32 -6.12 -32.99
N GLY A 522 29.44 -6.76 -33.36
CA GLY A 522 30.24 -6.39 -34.52
C GLY A 522 31.39 -5.44 -34.23
N GLY A 523 31.84 -5.37 -32.97
CA GLY A 523 33.02 -4.63 -32.54
C GLY A 523 32.77 -3.55 -31.50
N VAL A 524 33.86 -2.88 -31.11
CA VAL A 524 33.89 -1.88 -30.03
C VAL A 524 32.91 -0.72 -30.26
N ALA A 525 32.87 -0.16 -31.46
CA ALA A 525 32.02 0.99 -31.76
C ALA A 525 30.53 0.68 -31.59
N ALA A 526 30.10 -0.48 -32.10
CA ALA A 526 28.72 -0.96 -31.96
C ALA A 526 28.39 -1.29 -30.50
N GLY A 527 29.31 -1.96 -29.78
CA GLY A 527 29.15 -2.27 -28.36
C GLY A 527 29.00 -1.02 -27.47
N ILE A 528 29.84 0.00 -27.66
CA ILE A 528 29.74 1.27 -26.93
C ILE A 528 28.45 2.00 -27.25
N ALA A 529 28.10 2.14 -28.54
CA ALA A 529 26.87 2.82 -28.95
C ALA A 529 25.63 2.15 -28.35
N LEU A 530 25.61 0.81 -28.33
CA LEU A 530 24.55 0.01 -27.75
C LEU A 530 24.41 0.23 -26.24
N GLN A 531 25.51 0.17 -25.49
CA GLN A 531 25.50 0.42 -24.04
C GLN A 531 25.05 1.85 -23.70
N MET A 532 25.59 2.85 -24.38
CA MET A 532 25.24 4.25 -24.16
C MET A 532 23.77 4.52 -24.45
N GLY A 533 23.22 3.91 -25.51
CA GLY A 533 21.79 3.97 -25.83
C GLY A 533 20.93 3.31 -24.75
N MET A 534 21.34 2.15 -24.23
CA MET A 534 20.59 1.42 -23.20
C MET A 534 20.61 2.10 -21.82
N LEU A 535 21.68 2.83 -21.49
CA LEU A 535 21.87 3.46 -20.18
C LEU A 535 20.73 4.40 -19.79
N VAL A 536 20.21 5.16 -20.76
CA VAL A 536 19.09 6.10 -20.55
C VAL A 536 17.84 5.35 -20.09
N PHE A 537 17.54 4.20 -20.70
CA PHE A 537 16.38 3.37 -20.37
C PHE A 537 16.57 2.61 -19.05
N ILE A 538 17.80 2.18 -18.75
CA ILE A 538 18.14 1.54 -17.48
C ILE A 538 17.89 2.50 -16.32
N ILE A 539 18.45 3.71 -16.38
CA ILE A 539 18.28 4.72 -15.33
C ILE A 539 16.82 5.14 -15.22
N SER A 540 16.14 5.38 -16.34
CA SER A 540 14.73 5.78 -16.32
C SER A 540 13.85 4.70 -15.72
N GLY A 541 14.04 3.43 -16.07
CA GLY A 541 13.31 2.29 -15.50
C GLY A 541 13.47 2.21 -13.97
N LEU A 542 14.67 2.40 -13.45
CA LEU A 542 14.94 2.42 -12.00
C LEU A 542 14.25 3.58 -11.27
N VAL A 543 14.19 4.76 -11.90
CA VAL A 543 13.52 5.94 -11.34
C VAL A 543 11.99 5.79 -11.40
N ILE A 544 11.46 5.26 -12.50
CA ILE A 544 10.02 4.99 -12.67
C ILE A 544 9.54 4.01 -11.60
N LEU A 545 10.26 2.91 -11.37
CA LEU A 545 9.89 1.92 -10.36
C LEU A 545 9.89 2.50 -8.94
N ALA A 546 10.85 3.36 -8.59
CA ALA A 546 10.85 4.05 -7.31
C ALA A 546 9.70 5.05 -7.19
N TYR A 547 9.39 5.78 -8.25
CA TYR A 547 8.24 6.68 -8.30
C TYR A 547 6.92 5.91 -8.09
N CYS A 548 6.74 4.80 -8.81
CA CYS A 548 5.57 3.94 -8.67
C CYS A 548 5.51 3.26 -7.31
N SER A 549 6.64 2.88 -6.71
CA SER A 549 6.73 2.37 -5.33
C SER A 549 6.24 3.41 -4.32
N GLN A 550 6.69 4.66 -4.44
CA GLN A 550 6.23 5.74 -3.57
C GLN A 550 4.74 6.07 -3.80
N ALA A 551 4.27 6.03 -5.04
CA ALA A 551 2.87 6.33 -5.37
C ALA A 551 1.89 5.22 -4.94
N SER A 552 2.30 3.95 -5.02
CA SER A 552 1.49 2.79 -4.62
C SER A 552 1.66 2.40 -3.14
N ASN A 553 2.70 2.92 -2.47
CA ASN A 553 3.10 2.52 -1.12
C ASN A 553 3.52 1.04 -1.00
N GLU A 554 4.06 0.48 -2.09
CA GLU A 554 4.51 -0.92 -2.16
C GLU A 554 6.04 -1.05 -2.10
N ARG A 555 6.54 -2.10 -1.42
CA ARG A 555 7.97 -2.25 -1.05
C ARG A 555 8.75 -3.26 -1.89
N THR A 556 8.12 -3.96 -2.83
CA THR A 556 8.78 -4.91 -3.73
C THR A 556 8.37 -4.67 -5.17
N TYR A 557 9.18 -5.14 -6.12
CA TYR A 557 8.96 -4.89 -7.54
C TYR A 557 7.60 -5.41 -8.02
N GLN A 558 7.29 -6.66 -7.70
CA GLN A 558 6.07 -7.33 -8.14
C GLN A 558 4.82 -6.70 -7.56
N GLU A 559 4.84 -6.24 -6.31
CA GLU A 559 3.69 -5.57 -5.68
C GLU A 559 3.46 -4.19 -6.31
N VAL A 560 4.53 -3.47 -6.68
CA VAL A 560 4.40 -2.21 -7.44
C VAL A 560 3.72 -2.45 -8.78
N VAL A 561 4.17 -3.46 -9.54
CA VAL A 561 3.55 -3.80 -10.84
C VAL A 561 2.10 -4.25 -10.64
N TRP A 562 1.82 -5.03 -9.59
CA TRP A 562 0.47 -5.46 -9.26
C TRP A 562 -0.46 -4.28 -8.95
N ALA A 563 -0.01 -3.37 -8.08
CA ALA A 563 -0.80 -2.22 -7.63
C ALA A 563 -1.05 -1.22 -8.76
N VAL A 564 -0.07 -1.02 -9.65
CA VAL A 564 -0.16 -0.03 -10.74
C VAL A 564 -0.77 -0.60 -12.01
N CYS A 565 -0.42 -1.83 -12.38
CA CYS A 565 -0.79 -2.44 -13.67
C CYS A 565 -1.84 -3.56 -13.55
N GLY A 566 -2.31 -3.86 -12.34
CA GLY A 566 -3.38 -4.83 -12.08
C GLY A 566 -2.92 -6.29 -11.96
N LYS A 567 -3.89 -7.15 -11.62
CA LYS A 567 -3.68 -8.56 -11.22
C LYS A 567 -2.94 -9.39 -12.28
N LEU A 568 -3.35 -9.32 -13.54
CA LEU A 568 -2.69 -10.12 -14.58
C LEU A 568 -1.21 -9.76 -14.70
N THR A 569 -0.92 -8.48 -14.92
CA THR A 569 0.43 -7.98 -15.14
C THR A 569 1.29 -8.26 -13.91
N GLY A 570 0.70 -8.14 -12.71
CA GLY A 570 1.31 -8.55 -11.46
C GLY A 570 1.71 -10.02 -11.44
N VAL A 571 0.80 -10.97 -11.72
CA VAL A 571 1.13 -12.42 -11.76
C VAL A 571 2.19 -12.72 -12.82
N LEU A 572 2.10 -12.13 -14.02
CA LEU A 572 3.10 -12.32 -15.07
C LEU A 572 4.47 -11.80 -14.63
N CYS A 573 4.51 -10.67 -13.93
CA CYS A 573 5.71 -10.12 -13.34
C CYS A 573 6.30 -11.05 -12.27
N GLU A 574 5.47 -11.60 -11.38
CA GLU A 574 5.88 -12.58 -10.37
C GLU A 574 6.52 -13.81 -11.01
N VAL A 575 5.84 -14.45 -11.95
CA VAL A 575 6.39 -15.63 -12.64
C VAL A 575 7.70 -15.28 -13.34
N ALA A 576 7.77 -14.14 -14.03
CA ALA A 576 8.99 -13.70 -14.68
C ALA A 576 10.15 -13.51 -13.68
N ILE A 577 9.92 -12.83 -12.55
CA ILE A 577 10.95 -12.61 -11.51
C ILE A 577 11.40 -13.94 -10.91
N ALA A 578 10.47 -14.86 -10.63
CA ALA A 578 10.81 -16.17 -10.09
C ALA A 578 11.71 -16.96 -11.05
N VAL A 579 11.35 -17.03 -12.33
CA VAL A 579 12.16 -17.72 -13.36
C VAL A 579 13.52 -17.05 -13.54
N TYR A 580 13.55 -15.73 -13.64
CA TYR A 580 14.80 -14.97 -13.84
C TYR A 580 15.77 -15.12 -12.66
N THR A 581 15.28 -14.93 -11.43
CA THR A 581 16.11 -15.05 -10.22
C THR A 581 16.60 -16.48 -10.02
N PHE A 582 15.78 -17.48 -10.32
CA PHE A 582 16.15 -18.89 -10.24
C PHE A 582 17.23 -19.25 -11.27
N GLY A 583 17.03 -18.86 -12.53
CA GLY A 583 18.03 -19.08 -13.59
C GLY A 583 19.35 -18.35 -13.32
N THR A 584 19.30 -17.12 -12.81
CA THR A 584 20.51 -16.37 -12.46
C THR A 584 21.26 -17.01 -11.28
N CYS A 585 20.55 -17.56 -10.29
CA CYS A 585 21.15 -18.34 -9.21
C CYS A 585 21.89 -19.59 -9.73
N ILE A 586 21.36 -20.26 -10.77
CA ILE A 586 22.05 -21.37 -11.44
C ILE A 586 23.31 -20.87 -12.15
N ALA A 587 23.20 -19.78 -12.92
CA ALA A 587 24.34 -19.20 -13.64
C ALA A 587 25.49 -18.82 -12.68
N PHE A 588 25.16 -18.26 -11.51
CA PHE A 588 26.12 -17.97 -10.45
C PHE A 588 26.88 -19.20 -9.96
N LEU A 589 26.19 -20.31 -9.73
CA LEU A 589 26.83 -21.56 -9.31
C LEU A 589 27.73 -22.16 -10.40
N ILE A 590 27.32 -22.06 -11.68
CA ILE A 590 28.13 -22.48 -12.82
C ILE A 590 29.42 -21.65 -12.91
N ILE A 591 29.34 -20.32 -12.73
CA ILE A 591 30.52 -19.43 -12.72
C ILE A 591 31.48 -19.79 -11.60
N ILE A 592 30.96 -20.05 -10.39
CA ILE A 592 31.81 -20.48 -9.27
C ILE A 592 32.59 -21.73 -9.66
N GLY A 593 31.94 -22.73 -10.25
CA GLY A 593 32.59 -23.93 -10.76
C GLY A 593 33.66 -23.65 -11.81
N ASP A 594 33.32 -22.87 -12.85
CA ASP A 594 34.24 -22.51 -13.93
C ASP A 594 35.50 -21.80 -13.44
N GLN A 595 35.35 -20.88 -12.48
CA GLN A 595 36.48 -20.17 -11.88
C GLN A 595 37.30 -21.09 -10.95
N GLN A 596 36.64 -21.95 -10.18
CA GLN A 596 37.29 -22.87 -9.25
C GLN A 596 38.15 -23.92 -9.96
N ASP A 597 37.64 -24.53 -11.03
CA ASP A 597 38.38 -25.52 -11.82
C ASP A 597 39.72 -24.96 -12.28
N LYS A 598 39.73 -23.70 -12.73
CA LYS A 598 40.94 -23.02 -13.19
C LYS A 598 41.87 -22.63 -12.05
N ILE A 599 41.36 -22.21 -10.88
CA ILE A 599 42.20 -21.93 -9.70
C ILE A 599 42.85 -23.21 -9.17
N ILE A 600 42.09 -24.31 -9.11
CA ILE A 600 42.57 -25.61 -8.64
C ILE A 600 43.67 -26.13 -9.56
N ALA A 601 43.50 -26.01 -10.89
CA ALA A 601 44.54 -26.37 -11.85
C ALA A 601 45.87 -25.65 -11.59
N VAL A 602 45.83 -24.36 -11.22
CA VAL A 602 47.03 -23.56 -10.88
C VAL A 602 47.66 -24.01 -9.56
N MET A 603 46.83 -24.24 -8.52
CA MET A 603 47.32 -24.63 -7.20
C MET A 603 47.87 -26.05 -7.17
N ALA A 604 47.31 -26.95 -7.96
CA ALA A 604 47.69 -28.36 -8.00
C ALA A 604 48.97 -28.62 -8.81
N LYS A 605 49.44 -27.67 -9.64
CA LYS A 605 50.58 -27.83 -10.57
C LYS A 605 50.54 -29.18 -11.31
N GLU A 606 49.35 -29.66 -11.70
CA GLU A 606 49.26 -30.96 -12.36
C GLU A 606 49.81 -30.84 -13.79
N PRO A 607 50.80 -31.68 -14.18
CA PRO A 607 51.16 -31.81 -15.58
C PRO A 607 49.98 -32.43 -16.34
N GLU A 608 49.65 -31.90 -17.51
CA GLU A 608 48.61 -32.44 -18.39
C GLU A 608 48.83 -33.96 -18.60
N GLY A 609 47.98 -34.81 -17.99
CA GLY A 609 48.01 -36.27 -18.19
C GLY A 609 47.99 -37.19 -16.96
N ALA A 610 47.86 -36.70 -15.72
CA ALA A 610 47.72 -37.56 -14.54
C ALA A 610 46.29 -38.16 -14.43
N SER A 611 46.19 -39.49 -14.34
CA SER A 611 44.95 -40.26 -14.55
C SER A 611 44.03 -40.44 -13.33
N SER A 612 44.22 -39.69 -12.24
CA SER A 612 43.25 -39.64 -11.14
C SER A 612 43.41 -38.37 -10.30
N SER A 613 42.61 -37.34 -10.60
CA SER A 613 42.54 -36.16 -9.75
C SER A 613 41.94 -36.53 -8.37
N PRO A 614 42.41 -35.93 -7.26
CA PRO A 614 41.86 -36.20 -5.94
C PRO A 614 40.36 -35.87 -5.85
N TRP A 615 39.58 -36.66 -5.12
CA TRP A 615 38.11 -36.48 -5.00
C TRP A 615 37.70 -35.08 -4.52
N TYR A 616 38.54 -34.39 -3.74
CA TYR A 616 38.26 -33.03 -3.24
C TYR A 616 38.50 -31.93 -4.29
N THR A 617 39.05 -32.28 -5.46
CA THR A 617 39.20 -31.39 -6.63
C THR A 617 38.07 -31.59 -7.65
N ASP A 618 37.16 -32.55 -7.40
CA ASP A 618 36.00 -32.76 -8.25
C ASP A 618 35.10 -31.51 -8.27
N ARG A 619 34.74 -31.06 -9.48
CA ARG A 619 33.91 -29.87 -9.70
C ARG A 619 32.60 -29.91 -8.94
N LYS A 620 31.95 -31.07 -8.85
CA LYS A 620 30.66 -31.18 -8.14
C LYS A 620 30.86 -31.05 -6.64
N PHE A 621 31.95 -31.59 -6.12
CA PHE A 621 32.32 -31.43 -4.71
C PHE A 621 32.66 -29.97 -4.36
N THR A 622 33.48 -29.29 -5.16
CA THR A 622 33.96 -27.92 -4.88
C THR A 622 32.84 -26.88 -4.94
N ILE A 623 31.96 -26.95 -5.95
CA ILE A 623 30.76 -26.11 -6.04
C ILE A 623 29.86 -26.35 -4.82
N SER A 624 29.59 -27.63 -4.49
CA SER A 624 28.71 -27.97 -3.36
C SER A 624 29.27 -27.46 -2.03
N LEU A 625 30.55 -27.71 -1.75
CA LEU A 625 31.22 -27.26 -0.53
C LEU A 625 31.13 -25.73 -0.39
N THR A 626 31.44 -25.00 -1.46
CA THR A 626 31.42 -23.54 -1.48
C THR A 626 30.00 -23.00 -1.29
N ALA A 627 29.02 -23.61 -1.95
CA ALA A 627 27.62 -23.23 -1.85
C ALA A 627 27.06 -23.46 -0.44
N PHE A 628 27.36 -24.59 0.19
CA PHE A 628 26.91 -24.88 1.56
C PHE A 628 27.60 -24.01 2.62
N LEU A 629 28.89 -23.70 2.46
CA LEU A 629 29.64 -22.91 3.43
C LEU A 629 29.33 -21.42 3.37
N PHE A 630 29.11 -20.87 2.17
CA PHE A 630 28.99 -19.42 2.00
C PHE A 630 27.61 -18.98 1.51
N ILE A 631 27.06 -19.61 0.47
CA ILE A 631 25.79 -19.16 -0.13
C ILE A 631 24.60 -19.42 0.80
N LEU A 632 24.49 -20.64 1.33
CA LEU A 632 23.34 -21.03 2.15
C LEU A 632 23.21 -20.16 3.42
N PRO A 633 24.26 -19.96 4.24
CA PRO A 633 24.17 -19.11 5.43
C PRO A 633 23.78 -17.66 5.10
N LEU A 634 24.30 -17.12 3.99
CA LEU A 634 23.99 -15.76 3.55
C LEU A 634 22.57 -15.63 2.97
N SER A 635 21.91 -16.73 2.60
CA SER A 635 20.58 -16.71 1.98
C SER A 635 19.42 -16.86 2.99
N ILE A 636 19.70 -17.29 4.23
CA ILE A 636 18.71 -17.52 5.29
C ILE A 636 18.14 -16.22 5.92
N PRO A 637 18.91 -15.13 6.13
CA PRO A 637 18.41 -13.94 6.81
C PRO A 637 17.13 -13.35 6.22
N ARG A 638 16.34 -12.70 7.08
CA ARG A 638 15.06 -12.07 6.73
C ARG A 638 15.23 -10.76 5.97
N GLU A 639 16.32 -10.03 6.20
CA GLU A 639 16.53 -8.69 5.67
C GLU A 639 17.78 -8.62 4.80
N ILE A 640 17.75 -7.77 3.76
CA ILE A 640 18.88 -7.55 2.85
C ILE A 640 19.98 -6.64 3.43
N GLY A 641 19.67 -5.90 4.51
CA GLY A 641 20.54 -4.85 5.05
C GLY A 641 21.92 -5.31 5.52
N PHE A 642 22.09 -6.59 5.84
CA PHE A 642 23.38 -7.15 6.25
C PHE A 642 24.37 -7.27 5.07
N GLN A 643 23.87 -7.32 3.83
CA GLN A 643 24.68 -7.50 2.62
C GLN A 643 25.49 -6.25 2.22
N LYS A 644 25.24 -5.09 2.83
CA LYS A 644 25.95 -3.83 2.50
C LYS A 644 27.48 -3.92 2.64
N TYR A 645 27.97 -4.69 3.61
CA TYR A 645 29.40 -4.89 3.84
C TYR A 645 30.01 -5.86 2.82
N ALA A 646 29.28 -6.91 2.48
CA ALA A 646 29.68 -7.89 1.48
C ALA A 646 29.70 -7.28 0.07
N SER A 647 28.73 -6.42 -0.25
CA SER A 647 28.65 -5.70 -1.53
C SER A 647 29.83 -4.76 -1.77
N PHE A 648 30.38 -4.11 -0.74
CA PHE A 648 31.57 -3.27 -0.88
C PHE A 648 32.77 -4.08 -1.40
N LEU A 649 33.01 -5.24 -0.78
CA LEU A 649 34.12 -6.13 -1.13
C LEU A 649 33.98 -6.69 -2.55
N SER A 650 32.75 -7.03 -2.97
CA SER A 650 32.44 -7.44 -4.34
C SER A 650 32.80 -6.35 -5.36
N VAL A 651 32.39 -5.09 -5.13
CA VAL A 651 32.68 -3.99 -6.06
C VAL A 651 34.18 -3.77 -6.22
N VAL A 652 34.94 -3.78 -5.12
CA VAL A 652 36.42 -3.68 -5.18
C VAL A 652 37.01 -4.85 -5.98
N GLY A 653 36.49 -6.07 -5.79
CA GLY A 653 36.91 -7.23 -6.57
C GLY A 653 36.66 -7.08 -8.06
N THR A 654 35.50 -6.57 -8.47
CA THR A 654 35.19 -6.32 -9.89
C THR A 654 36.12 -5.26 -10.52
N TRP A 655 36.52 -4.24 -9.76
CA TRP A 655 37.51 -3.26 -10.23
C TRP A 655 38.88 -3.89 -10.46
N TYR A 656 39.30 -4.81 -9.58
CA TYR A 656 40.54 -5.56 -9.77
C TYR A 656 40.48 -6.38 -11.07
N VAL A 657 39.39 -7.10 -11.32
CA VAL A 657 39.20 -7.91 -12.54
C VAL A 657 39.32 -7.03 -13.78
N THR A 658 38.62 -5.89 -13.82
CA THR A 658 38.71 -4.96 -14.94
C THR A 658 40.11 -4.38 -15.10
N ALA A 659 40.79 -4.02 -14.00
CA ALA A 659 42.15 -3.51 -14.05
C ALA A 659 43.12 -4.54 -14.63
N ILE A 660 43.02 -5.81 -14.26
CA ILE A 660 43.86 -6.88 -14.82
C ILE A 660 43.60 -7.07 -16.32
N ILE A 661 42.34 -7.05 -16.76
CA ILE A 661 42.00 -7.15 -18.19
C ILE A 661 42.59 -5.97 -18.98
N ILE A 662 42.53 -4.75 -18.45
CA ILE A 662 43.14 -3.57 -19.06
C ILE A 662 44.66 -3.69 -19.11
N ILE A 663 45.29 -4.10 -18.00
CA ILE A 663 46.74 -4.27 -17.92
C ILE A 663 47.21 -5.32 -18.93
N LYS A 664 46.51 -6.45 -19.04
CA LYS A 664 46.83 -7.53 -19.98
C LYS A 664 46.62 -7.15 -21.44
N TYR A 665 45.72 -6.20 -21.72
CA TYR A 665 45.62 -5.62 -23.05
C TYR A 665 46.82 -4.72 -23.39
N ILE A 666 47.28 -3.90 -22.43
CA ILE A 666 48.43 -2.99 -22.65
C ILE A 666 49.76 -3.76 -22.68
N TRP A 667 49.90 -4.78 -21.83
CA TRP A 667 51.07 -5.67 -21.72
C TRP A 667 50.64 -7.13 -21.87
N PRO A 668 50.39 -7.59 -23.12
CA PRO A 668 49.93 -8.96 -23.38
C PRO A 668 51.03 -9.99 -23.12
N ASP A 669 50.63 -11.18 -22.71
CA ASP A 669 51.53 -12.32 -22.59
C ASP A 669 51.98 -12.77 -23.98
N LYS A 670 53.21 -13.30 -24.09
CA LYS A 670 53.89 -13.60 -25.37
C LYS A 670 53.13 -14.58 -26.28
N GLU A 671 52.15 -15.31 -25.75
CA GLU A 671 51.42 -16.37 -26.46
C GLU A 671 50.02 -15.96 -26.95
N MET A 672 49.58 -14.72 -26.68
CA MET A 672 48.23 -14.27 -27.04
C MET A 672 48.19 -13.77 -28.49
N ARG A 673 47.40 -14.44 -29.34
CA ARG A 673 47.11 -14.00 -30.72
C ARG A 673 45.65 -13.54 -30.81
N PRO A 674 45.37 -12.28 -31.13
CA PRO A 674 43.99 -11.82 -31.32
C PRO A 674 43.35 -12.54 -32.51
N GLY A 675 42.11 -13.00 -32.35
CA GLY A 675 41.26 -13.35 -33.48
C GLY A 675 40.83 -12.12 -34.28
N ASP A 676 40.00 -12.30 -35.29
CA ASP A 676 39.56 -11.19 -36.16
C ASP A 676 38.91 -10.05 -35.36
N ILE A 677 39.45 -8.84 -35.53
CA ILE A 677 38.90 -7.63 -34.90
C ILE A 677 37.79 -7.08 -35.80
N LEU A 678 36.55 -7.40 -35.45
CA LEU A 678 35.38 -6.85 -36.12
C LEU A 678 35.28 -5.34 -35.87
N THR A 679 35.12 -4.57 -36.94
CA THR A 679 34.98 -3.10 -36.89
C THR A 679 33.60 -2.61 -37.31
N ARG A 680 32.76 -3.50 -37.84
CA ARG A 680 31.39 -3.24 -38.26
C ARG A 680 30.48 -4.45 -38.02
N PRO A 681 29.20 -4.22 -37.68
CA PRO A 681 28.23 -5.31 -37.57
C PRO A 681 27.98 -5.98 -38.92
N ALA A 682 27.80 -7.30 -38.89
CA ALA A 682 27.41 -8.08 -40.07
C ALA A 682 26.01 -7.68 -40.58
N SER A 683 25.13 -7.27 -39.67
CA SER A 683 23.80 -6.73 -39.97
C SER A 683 23.32 -5.88 -38.79
N TRP A 684 22.31 -5.04 -39.01
CA TRP A 684 21.69 -4.28 -37.92
C TRP A 684 21.14 -5.21 -36.83
N MET A 685 20.64 -6.39 -37.19
CA MET A 685 20.16 -7.43 -36.27
C MET A 685 21.26 -8.02 -35.38
N ALA A 686 22.51 -8.10 -35.86
CA ALA A 686 23.63 -8.60 -35.07
C ALA A 686 23.89 -7.73 -33.81
N VAL A 687 23.66 -6.42 -33.92
CA VAL A 687 23.75 -5.49 -32.78
C VAL A 687 22.70 -5.83 -31.72
N PHE A 688 21.47 -6.19 -32.13
CA PHE A 688 20.40 -6.57 -31.21
C PHE A 688 20.63 -7.94 -30.56
N ASN A 689 21.37 -8.84 -31.20
CA ASN A 689 21.72 -10.14 -30.61
C ASN A 689 22.67 -10.00 -29.40
N ALA A 690 23.38 -8.88 -29.25
CA ALA A 690 24.21 -8.59 -28.07
C ALA A 690 23.42 -7.99 -26.89
N MET A 691 22.18 -7.50 -27.12
CA MET A 691 21.35 -6.89 -26.10
C MET A 691 21.01 -7.78 -24.90
N PRO A 692 20.66 -9.08 -25.02
CA PRO A 692 20.30 -9.87 -23.84
C PRO A 692 21.47 -10.00 -22.85
N THR A 693 22.71 -10.13 -23.33
CA THR A 693 23.91 -10.14 -22.48
C THR A 693 24.10 -8.80 -21.77
N ILE A 694 23.89 -7.69 -22.48
CA ILE A 694 24.00 -6.34 -21.89
C ILE A 694 22.86 -6.09 -20.88
N CYS A 695 21.62 -6.48 -21.21
CA CYS A 695 20.49 -6.44 -20.30
C CYS A 695 20.78 -7.25 -19.04
N PHE A 696 21.27 -8.48 -19.20
CA PHE A 696 21.66 -9.33 -18.07
C PHE A 696 22.71 -8.66 -17.19
N GLY A 697 23.74 -8.05 -17.78
CA GLY A 697 24.76 -7.31 -17.02
C GLY A 697 24.22 -6.08 -16.29
N PHE A 698 23.34 -5.29 -16.91
CA PHE A 698 22.81 -4.08 -16.28
C PHE A 698 21.58 -4.31 -15.38
N GLN A 699 21.09 -5.53 -15.31
CA GLN A 699 19.84 -5.84 -14.62
C GLN A 699 20.01 -5.80 -13.11
N CYS A 700 19.59 -4.69 -12.51
CA CYS A 700 19.46 -4.52 -11.06
C CYS A 700 18.03 -4.20 -10.63
N HIS A 701 17.11 -4.03 -11.59
CA HIS A 701 15.75 -3.53 -11.37
C HIS A 701 14.94 -4.40 -10.41
N VAL A 702 15.07 -5.73 -10.48
CA VAL A 702 14.36 -6.66 -9.56
C VAL A 702 14.65 -6.35 -8.08
N SER A 703 15.88 -5.92 -7.77
CA SER A 703 16.30 -5.57 -6.40
C SER A 703 16.09 -4.09 -6.06
N SER A 704 15.76 -3.25 -7.05
CA SER A 704 15.75 -1.78 -6.91
C SER A 704 14.73 -1.26 -5.90
N VAL A 705 13.50 -1.79 -5.93
CA VAL A 705 12.41 -1.34 -5.04
C VAL A 705 12.69 -1.70 -3.57
N PRO A 706 13.11 -2.93 -3.22
CA PRO A 706 13.56 -3.24 -1.86
C PRO A 706 14.73 -2.35 -1.40
N VAL A 707 15.71 -2.09 -2.27
CA VAL A 707 16.87 -1.26 -1.92
C VAL A 707 16.45 0.17 -1.65
N PHE A 708 15.62 0.77 -2.52
CA PHE A 708 15.04 2.09 -2.34
C PHE A 708 14.33 2.21 -0.99
N ASN A 709 13.45 1.26 -0.66
CA ASN A 709 12.69 1.26 0.59
C ASN A 709 13.54 0.97 1.85
N SER A 710 14.74 0.39 1.70
CA SER A 710 15.68 0.17 2.81
C SER A 710 16.51 1.41 3.18
N MET A 711 16.49 2.46 2.34
CA MET A 711 17.27 3.67 2.55
C MET A 711 16.78 4.47 3.77
N ARG A 712 17.72 5.12 4.47
CA ARG A 712 17.40 6.07 5.55
C ARG A 712 16.49 7.23 5.10
N ARG A 713 16.52 7.58 3.81
CA ARG A 713 15.72 8.64 3.17
C ARG A 713 15.28 8.18 1.77
N PRO A 714 14.14 7.48 1.66
CA PRO A 714 13.63 6.96 0.38
C PRO A 714 12.93 8.08 -0.41
N GLU A 715 13.70 9.03 -0.94
CA GLU A 715 13.19 10.12 -1.79
C GLU A 715 13.62 9.92 -3.25
N ILE A 716 12.74 10.19 -4.23
CA ILE A 716 13.05 10.02 -5.67
C ILE A 716 14.28 10.83 -6.11
N LYS A 717 14.47 12.04 -5.57
CA LYS A 717 15.64 12.86 -5.91
C LYS A 717 16.94 12.22 -5.45
N THR A 718 16.98 11.73 -4.22
CA THR A 718 18.16 11.03 -3.68
C THR A 718 18.38 9.71 -4.41
N TRP A 719 17.30 8.96 -4.67
CA TRP A 719 17.34 7.72 -5.43
C TRP A 719 17.88 7.93 -6.84
N GLY A 720 17.43 8.96 -7.55
CA GLY A 720 17.94 9.34 -8.86
C GLY A 720 19.46 9.55 -8.85
N GLY A 721 19.99 10.22 -7.81
CA GLY A 721 21.43 10.35 -7.61
C GLY A 721 22.14 9.01 -7.36
N VAL A 722 21.56 8.14 -6.53
CA VAL A 722 22.09 6.80 -6.24
C VAL A 722 22.19 5.95 -7.50
N VAL A 723 21.11 5.81 -8.26
CA VAL A 723 21.09 4.95 -9.46
C VAL A 723 21.95 5.53 -10.57
N THR A 724 22.02 6.85 -10.71
CA THR A 724 22.92 7.48 -11.69
C THR A 724 24.38 7.19 -11.34
N ALA A 725 24.79 7.39 -10.09
CA ALA A 725 26.15 7.08 -9.66
C ALA A 725 26.49 5.59 -9.83
N ALA A 726 25.56 4.70 -9.46
CA ALA A 726 25.74 3.25 -9.62
C ALA A 726 25.90 2.85 -11.10
N MET A 727 25.08 3.41 -12.00
CA MET A 727 25.13 3.09 -13.42
C MET A 727 26.38 3.66 -14.12
N VAL A 728 26.90 4.81 -13.67
CA VAL A 728 28.19 5.35 -14.16
C VAL A 728 29.35 4.45 -13.75
N ILE A 729 29.36 3.96 -12.50
CA ILE A 729 30.38 2.99 -12.04
C ILE A 729 30.27 1.71 -12.87
N ALA A 730 29.06 1.19 -13.05
CA ALA A 730 28.85 -0.03 -13.83
C ALA A 730 29.32 0.11 -15.28
N LEU A 731 28.96 1.22 -15.93
CA LEU A 731 29.38 1.54 -17.30
C LEU A 731 30.90 1.57 -17.44
N ALA A 732 31.63 2.22 -16.53
CA ALA A 732 33.09 2.31 -16.61
C ALA A 732 33.76 0.93 -16.56
N VAL A 733 33.28 0.07 -15.66
CA VAL A 733 33.78 -1.30 -15.46
C VAL A 733 33.46 -2.17 -16.69
N TYR A 734 32.23 -2.07 -17.22
CA TYR A 734 31.78 -2.79 -18.40
C TYR A 734 32.44 -2.34 -19.69
N MET A 735 32.67 -1.04 -19.88
CA MET A 735 33.41 -0.51 -21.03
C MET A 735 34.87 -0.94 -20.97
N GLY A 736 35.54 -0.78 -19.82
CA GLY A 736 36.94 -1.17 -19.68
C GLY A 736 37.13 -2.66 -19.98
N THR A 737 36.28 -3.50 -19.41
CA THR A 737 36.33 -4.95 -19.61
C THR A 737 35.96 -5.34 -21.04
N GLY A 738 34.84 -4.81 -21.57
CA GLY A 738 34.36 -5.10 -22.92
C GLY A 738 35.34 -4.68 -24.02
N ILE A 739 35.89 -3.47 -23.94
CA ILE A 739 36.84 -2.93 -24.92
C ILE A 739 38.17 -3.71 -24.86
N CYS A 740 38.82 -3.75 -23.69
CA CYS A 740 40.14 -4.36 -23.59
C CYS A 740 40.08 -5.88 -23.77
N GLY A 741 39.05 -6.54 -23.24
CA GLY A 741 38.85 -7.98 -23.46
C GLY A 741 38.61 -8.31 -24.93
N PHE A 742 37.72 -7.57 -25.61
CA PHE A 742 37.46 -7.82 -27.03
C PHE A 742 38.68 -7.52 -27.91
N LEU A 743 39.42 -6.43 -27.64
CA LEU A 743 40.63 -6.12 -28.42
C LEU A 743 41.78 -7.09 -28.17
N THR A 744 41.81 -7.76 -27.02
CA THR A 744 42.82 -8.78 -26.70
C THR A 744 42.58 -10.07 -27.50
N PHE A 745 41.34 -10.51 -27.64
CA PHE A 745 41.01 -11.84 -28.19
C PHE A 745 40.25 -11.82 -29.52
N GLY A 746 39.67 -10.68 -29.93
CA GLY A 746 38.86 -10.54 -31.13
C GLY A 746 37.65 -11.46 -31.14
N ALA A 747 37.30 -11.97 -32.33
CA ALA A 747 36.20 -12.91 -32.52
C ALA A 747 36.38 -14.26 -31.79
N ALA A 748 37.59 -14.57 -31.31
CA ALA A 748 37.91 -15.81 -30.60
C ALA A 748 37.68 -15.73 -29.07
N VAL A 749 37.13 -14.62 -28.56
CA VAL A 749 36.88 -14.45 -27.13
C VAL A 749 35.85 -15.45 -26.61
N ASP A 750 36.15 -16.13 -25.52
CA ASP A 750 35.18 -16.98 -24.83
C ASP A 750 34.01 -16.16 -24.26
N PRO A 751 32.82 -16.76 -24.09
CA PRO A 751 31.70 -16.14 -23.39
C PRO A 751 32.05 -15.65 -21.99
N ASP A 752 33.00 -16.31 -21.31
CA ASP A 752 33.66 -15.82 -20.11
C ASP A 752 35.10 -15.45 -20.45
N VAL A 753 35.39 -14.15 -20.47
CA VAL A 753 36.71 -13.62 -20.85
C VAL A 753 37.86 -14.16 -19.99
N LEU A 754 37.63 -14.53 -18.72
CA LEU A 754 38.69 -15.06 -17.86
C LEU A 754 39.12 -16.49 -18.24
N ARG A 755 38.33 -17.18 -19.07
CA ARG A 755 38.69 -18.48 -19.66
C ARG A 755 39.61 -18.35 -20.86
N SER A 756 39.56 -17.22 -21.56
CA SER A 756 40.45 -16.91 -22.69
C SER A 756 41.91 -16.67 -22.26
N TYR A 757 42.15 -16.35 -20.99
CA TYR A 757 43.50 -16.16 -20.45
C TYR A 757 44.14 -17.49 -20.01
N PRO A 758 45.47 -17.64 -20.16
CA PRO A 758 46.19 -18.83 -19.70
C PRO A 758 45.89 -19.19 -18.24
N SER A 759 45.84 -20.48 -17.91
CA SER A 759 45.58 -20.94 -16.55
C SER A 759 46.67 -20.49 -15.59
N GLU A 760 47.95 -20.56 -15.98
CA GLU A 760 49.13 -20.34 -15.12
C GLU A 760 49.33 -18.90 -14.61
N ASP A 761 48.55 -17.95 -15.11
CA ASP A 761 48.66 -16.55 -14.71
C ASP A 761 48.09 -16.29 -13.31
N VAL A 762 48.98 -15.98 -12.37
CA VAL A 762 48.66 -15.70 -10.96
C VAL A 762 47.75 -14.47 -10.80
N ALA A 763 47.95 -13.42 -11.59
CA ALA A 763 47.13 -12.21 -11.48
C ALA A 763 45.70 -12.47 -11.98
N VAL A 764 45.56 -13.26 -13.06
CA VAL A 764 44.26 -13.73 -13.53
C VAL A 764 43.64 -14.69 -12.52
N ALA A 765 44.40 -15.57 -11.87
CA ALA A 765 43.88 -16.45 -10.82
C ALA A 765 43.30 -15.67 -9.62
N VAL A 766 43.93 -14.56 -9.22
CA VAL A 766 43.37 -13.65 -8.21
C VAL A 766 42.09 -12.97 -8.72
N ALA A 767 42.03 -12.59 -9.99
CA ALA A 767 40.82 -12.04 -10.60
C ALA A 767 39.66 -13.07 -10.57
N ARG A 768 39.94 -14.35 -10.86
CA ARG A 768 38.97 -15.45 -10.74
C ARG A 768 38.42 -15.58 -9.30
N ALA A 769 39.28 -15.47 -8.29
CA ALA A 769 38.86 -15.50 -6.89
C ALA A 769 37.95 -14.33 -6.50
N PHE A 770 38.23 -13.11 -7.00
CA PHE A 770 37.36 -11.95 -6.79
C PHE A 770 36.00 -12.08 -7.48
N ILE A 771 35.94 -12.71 -8.65
CA ILE A 771 34.67 -13.04 -9.32
C ILE A 771 33.86 -14.04 -8.50
N ILE A 772 34.48 -15.10 -7.97
CA ILE A 772 33.81 -16.05 -7.07
C ILE A 772 33.21 -15.28 -5.90
N LEU A 773 34.02 -14.44 -5.25
CA LEU A 773 33.56 -13.62 -4.12
C LEU A 773 32.40 -12.69 -4.50
N SER A 774 32.47 -12.06 -5.67
CA SER A 774 31.40 -11.20 -6.17
C SER A 774 30.09 -11.97 -6.29
N VAL A 775 30.13 -13.11 -6.99
CA VAL A 775 28.98 -13.99 -7.22
C VAL A 775 28.41 -14.57 -5.92
N LEU A 776 29.27 -14.92 -4.95
CA LEU A 776 28.86 -15.37 -3.61
C LEU A 776 28.01 -14.33 -2.88
N THR A 777 28.28 -13.03 -3.09
CA THR A 777 27.50 -11.94 -2.47
C THR A 777 26.29 -11.52 -3.29
N SER A 778 26.30 -11.74 -4.61
CA SER A 778 25.16 -11.43 -5.49
C SER A 778 24.06 -12.50 -5.43
N TYR A 779 24.41 -13.77 -5.20
CA TYR A 779 23.42 -14.86 -5.10
C TYR A 779 22.34 -14.59 -4.03
N PRO A 780 22.68 -14.26 -2.77
CA PRO A 780 21.68 -14.02 -1.73
C PRO A 780 20.72 -12.87 -2.06
N ILE A 781 21.16 -11.86 -2.81
CA ILE A 781 20.34 -10.71 -3.22
C ILE A 781 19.22 -11.17 -4.14
N LEU A 782 19.53 -11.95 -5.18
CA LEU A 782 18.53 -12.44 -6.12
C LEU A 782 17.66 -13.54 -5.51
N HIS A 783 18.26 -14.42 -4.70
CA HIS A 783 17.51 -15.40 -3.92
C HIS A 783 16.47 -14.73 -3.01
N PHE A 784 16.82 -13.64 -2.34
CA PHE A 784 15.89 -12.87 -1.51
C PHE A 784 14.67 -12.37 -2.30
N CYS A 785 14.90 -11.79 -3.49
CA CYS A 785 13.83 -11.35 -4.38
C CYS A 785 12.97 -12.52 -4.88
N GLY A 786 13.59 -13.64 -5.28
CA GLY A 786 12.86 -14.84 -5.73
C GLY A 786 12.00 -15.45 -4.63
N ARG A 787 12.53 -15.56 -3.41
CA ARG A 787 11.79 -16.03 -2.23
C ARG A 787 10.58 -15.14 -1.94
N ALA A 788 10.74 -13.81 -1.98
CA ALA A 788 9.64 -12.87 -1.74
C ALA A 788 8.48 -13.06 -2.74
N VAL A 789 8.77 -13.42 -3.98
CA VAL A 789 7.76 -13.70 -5.01
C VAL A 789 7.07 -15.04 -4.78
N VAL A 790 7.83 -16.11 -4.51
CA VAL A 790 7.25 -17.43 -4.20
C VAL A 790 6.34 -17.36 -2.99
N GLU A 791 6.75 -16.59 -1.99
CA GLU A 791 5.97 -16.29 -0.81
C GLU A 791 4.64 -15.60 -1.17
N GLY A 792 4.67 -14.52 -1.94
CA GLY A 792 3.47 -13.82 -2.39
C GLY A 792 2.50 -14.74 -3.17
N LEU A 793 3.02 -15.52 -4.12
CA LEU A 793 2.25 -16.50 -4.88
C LEU A 793 1.63 -17.59 -3.99
N TRP A 794 2.41 -18.12 -3.04
CA TRP A 794 1.95 -19.13 -2.10
C TRP A 794 0.84 -18.61 -1.19
N LEU A 795 1.00 -17.40 -0.63
CA LEU A 795 -0.01 -16.78 0.23
C LEU A 795 -1.30 -16.45 -0.53
N ARG A 796 -1.18 -15.98 -1.78
CA ARG A 796 -2.33 -15.78 -2.70
C ARG A 796 -3.10 -17.07 -2.93
N TYR A 797 -2.39 -18.18 -3.12
CA TYR A 797 -2.98 -19.49 -3.36
C TYR A 797 -3.67 -20.07 -2.10
N LYS A 798 -3.02 -19.97 -0.93
CA LYS A 798 -3.49 -20.60 0.31
C LYS A 798 -4.58 -19.83 1.06
N GLY A 799 -4.64 -18.50 0.95
CA GLY A 799 -5.66 -17.68 1.61
C GLY A 799 -5.65 -17.69 3.16
N MET A 800 -4.58 -18.13 3.83
CA MET A 800 -4.49 -18.30 5.30
C MET A 800 -4.54 -16.98 6.12
N PRO A 801 -5.26 -16.92 7.27
CA PRO A 801 -5.30 -15.76 8.16
C PRO A 801 -3.91 -15.24 8.58
N VAL A 802 -3.79 -13.93 8.80
CA VAL A 802 -2.51 -13.22 9.05
C VAL A 802 -1.80 -13.72 10.31
N GLU A 803 -2.55 -14.10 11.34
CA GLU A 803 -2.01 -14.51 12.64
C GLU A 803 -1.31 -15.88 12.56
N GLU A 804 -1.87 -16.81 11.78
CA GLU A 804 -1.29 -18.14 11.55
C GLU A 804 -0.09 -18.06 10.59
N ASP A 805 -0.12 -17.09 9.68
CA ASP A 805 0.91 -16.82 8.70
C ASP A 805 2.21 -16.32 9.35
N VAL A 806 2.09 -15.34 10.25
CA VAL A 806 3.19 -14.80 11.07
C VAL A 806 3.87 -15.92 11.88
N GLY A 807 3.10 -16.74 12.60
CA GLY A 807 3.67 -17.80 13.45
C GLY A 807 4.43 -18.90 12.69
N ARG A 808 4.21 -19.02 11.36
CA ARG A 808 4.87 -20.00 10.50
C ARG A 808 5.93 -19.41 9.57
N GLU A 809 6.07 -18.08 9.54
CA GLU A 809 6.97 -17.35 8.64
C GLU A 809 8.40 -17.89 8.69
N ARG A 810 8.99 -18.01 9.89
CA ARG A 810 10.38 -18.46 10.04
C ARG A 810 10.61 -19.85 9.45
N ARG A 811 9.67 -20.78 9.68
CA ARG A 811 9.76 -22.16 9.15
C ARG A 811 9.62 -22.17 7.64
N ARG A 812 8.66 -21.41 7.10
CA ARG A 812 8.43 -21.29 5.66
C ARG A 812 9.61 -20.63 4.95
N ARG A 813 10.17 -19.56 5.52
CA ARG A 813 11.37 -18.88 5.01
C ARG A 813 12.55 -19.83 4.91
N VAL A 814 12.83 -20.60 5.97
CA VAL A 814 13.93 -21.59 5.97
C VAL A 814 13.65 -22.70 4.96
N LEU A 815 12.42 -23.22 4.90
CA LEU A 815 12.04 -24.26 3.96
C LEU A 815 12.19 -23.80 2.50
N GLN A 816 11.63 -22.65 2.14
CA GLN A 816 11.77 -22.06 0.80
C GLN A 816 13.22 -21.82 0.43
N THR A 817 14.02 -21.31 1.36
CA THR A 817 15.45 -21.07 1.14
C THR A 817 16.19 -22.37 0.86
N LEU A 818 15.95 -23.42 1.65
CA LEU A 818 16.56 -24.74 1.45
C LEU A 818 16.13 -25.38 0.13
N VAL A 819 14.83 -25.36 -0.18
CA VAL A 819 14.31 -25.94 -1.43
C VAL A 819 14.88 -25.21 -2.64
N TRP A 820 14.84 -23.88 -2.65
CA TRP A 820 15.38 -23.08 -3.74
C TRP A 820 16.88 -23.34 -3.92
N PHE A 821 17.65 -23.29 -2.83
CA PHE A 821 19.10 -23.54 -2.85
C PHE A 821 19.47 -24.95 -3.34
N LEU A 822 18.79 -25.99 -2.85
CA LEU A 822 19.09 -27.37 -3.25
C LEU A 822 18.74 -27.61 -4.71
N LEU A 823 17.64 -27.03 -5.21
CA LEU A 823 17.24 -27.18 -6.61
C LEU A 823 18.18 -26.43 -7.56
N THR A 824 18.56 -25.20 -7.25
CA THR A 824 19.54 -24.46 -8.07
C THR A 824 20.91 -25.12 -8.06
N LEU A 825 21.35 -25.64 -6.90
CA LEU A 825 22.58 -26.43 -6.80
C LEU A 825 22.49 -27.69 -7.65
N LEU A 826 21.44 -28.49 -7.50
CA LEU A 826 21.26 -29.71 -8.27
C LEU A 826 21.35 -29.44 -9.77
N LEU A 827 20.61 -28.45 -10.27
CA LEU A 827 20.62 -28.10 -11.69
C LEU A 827 21.99 -27.59 -12.16
N ALA A 828 22.66 -26.75 -11.36
CA ALA A 828 24.00 -26.26 -11.70
C ALA A 828 25.07 -27.36 -11.78
N LEU A 829 24.88 -28.48 -11.06
CA LEU A 829 25.80 -29.63 -11.12
C LEU A 829 25.68 -30.47 -12.41
N PHE A 830 24.59 -30.30 -13.17
CA PHE A 830 24.32 -31.05 -14.40
C PHE A 830 24.25 -30.18 -15.66
N ILE A 831 24.14 -28.86 -15.53
CA ILE A 831 24.17 -27.93 -16.67
C ILE A 831 25.63 -27.53 -16.94
N PRO A 832 26.20 -27.89 -18.10
CA PRO A 832 27.61 -27.67 -18.39
C PRO A 832 27.95 -26.27 -18.93
N ASP A 833 26.97 -25.53 -19.44
CA ASP A 833 27.20 -24.30 -20.21
C ASP A 833 26.35 -23.13 -19.68
N ILE A 834 27.02 -21.99 -19.42
CA ILE A 834 26.39 -20.77 -18.92
C ILE A 834 25.66 -19.97 -20.01
N GLY A 835 26.11 -20.05 -21.26
CA GLY A 835 25.56 -19.30 -22.39
C GLY A 835 24.09 -19.63 -22.66
N LYS A 836 23.73 -20.92 -22.54
CA LYS A 836 22.33 -21.37 -22.63
C LYS A 836 21.43 -20.76 -21.56
N VAL A 837 21.97 -20.58 -20.35
CA VAL A 837 21.21 -19.97 -19.24
C VAL A 837 21.06 -18.47 -19.48
N ILE A 838 22.13 -17.79 -19.92
CA ILE A 838 22.16 -16.34 -20.18
C ILE A 838 21.22 -15.94 -21.33
N SER A 839 21.12 -16.74 -22.40
CA SER A 839 20.23 -16.42 -23.53
C SER A 839 18.76 -16.37 -23.11
N VAL A 840 18.32 -17.33 -22.28
CA VAL A 840 16.95 -17.42 -21.77
C VAL A 840 16.65 -16.34 -20.74
N ILE A 841 17.53 -16.11 -19.76
CA ILE A 841 17.30 -15.09 -18.72
C ILE A 841 17.52 -13.66 -19.21
N GLY A 842 18.37 -13.46 -20.22
CA GLY A 842 18.67 -12.15 -20.80
C GLY A 842 17.48 -11.53 -21.52
N GLY A 843 16.62 -12.35 -22.14
CA GLY A 843 15.32 -11.91 -22.65
C GLY A 843 14.42 -11.39 -21.52
N LEU A 844 14.29 -12.16 -20.42
CA LEU A 844 13.50 -11.73 -19.25
C LEU A 844 14.07 -10.45 -18.60
N ALA A 845 15.38 -10.25 -18.61
CA ALA A 845 16.01 -9.02 -18.14
C ALA A 845 15.45 -7.78 -18.88
N ALA A 846 15.22 -7.88 -20.18
CA ALA A 846 14.60 -6.79 -20.96
C ALA A 846 13.17 -6.46 -20.48
N CYS A 847 12.41 -7.45 -20.03
CA CYS A 847 11.07 -7.20 -19.47
C CYS A 847 11.14 -6.30 -18.22
N PHE A 848 12.13 -6.51 -17.35
CA PHE A 848 12.27 -5.74 -16.10
C PHE A 848 12.86 -4.35 -16.28
N ILE A 849 13.69 -4.15 -17.30
CA ILE A 849 14.30 -2.86 -17.63
C ILE A 849 13.30 -1.97 -18.40
N PHE A 850 12.57 -2.56 -19.35
CA PHE A 850 11.79 -1.82 -20.33
C PHE A 850 10.27 -2.00 -20.16
N ILE A 851 9.77 -3.23 -20.23
CA ILE A 851 8.32 -3.50 -20.36
C ILE A 851 7.58 -3.12 -19.08
N PHE A 852 7.92 -3.70 -17.93
CA PHE A 852 7.19 -3.45 -16.69
C PHE A 852 7.30 -1.99 -16.22
N PRO A 853 8.48 -1.33 -16.22
CA PRO A 853 8.55 0.10 -15.91
C PRO A 853 7.78 0.95 -16.92
N GLY A 854 7.84 0.63 -18.22
CA GLY A 854 7.06 1.32 -19.25
C GLY A 854 5.55 1.23 -19.00
N LEU A 855 5.04 0.03 -18.68
CA LEU A 855 3.64 -0.20 -18.31
C LEU A 855 3.27 0.58 -17.03
N CYS A 856 4.13 0.56 -16.01
CA CYS A 856 3.93 1.31 -14.78
C CYS A 856 3.87 2.82 -15.04
N LEU A 857 4.72 3.36 -15.90
CA LEU A 857 4.72 4.78 -16.26
C LEU A 857 3.44 5.16 -17.02
N ILE A 858 3.04 4.36 -18.00
CA ILE A 858 1.80 4.57 -18.75
C ILE A 858 0.62 4.59 -17.78
N GLN A 859 0.48 3.57 -16.94
CA GLN A 859 -0.67 3.47 -16.03
C GLN A 859 -0.66 4.54 -14.94
N ALA A 860 0.50 4.84 -14.35
CA ALA A 860 0.62 5.93 -13.39
C ALA A 860 0.17 7.27 -14.02
N LYS A 861 0.55 7.55 -15.27
CA LYS A 861 0.14 8.78 -15.97
C LYS A 861 -1.31 8.78 -16.42
N LEU A 862 -1.85 7.64 -16.86
CA LEU A 862 -3.28 7.52 -17.17
C LEU A 862 -4.17 7.70 -15.92
N SER A 863 -3.64 7.40 -14.73
CA SER A 863 -4.35 7.60 -13.46
C SER A 863 -4.42 9.06 -12.99
N GLU A 864 -3.62 9.98 -13.53
CA GLU A 864 -3.60 11.39 -13.13
C GLU A 864 -4.89 12.12 -13.57
N MET A 865 -5.62 12.71 -12.62
CA MET A 865 -6.89 13.42 -12.85
C MET A 865 -6.69 14.93 -13.09
N GLU A 866 -5.99 15.28 -14.16
CA GLU A 866 -5.86 16.66 -14.65
C GLU A 866 -6.78 16.91 -15.86
N GLU A 867 -7.52 18.03 -15.86
CA GLU A 867 -8.47 18.44 -16.92
C GLU A 867 -7.78 18.75 -18.26
N VAL A 868 -6.54 19.24 -18.23
CA VAL A 868 -5.73 19.56 -19.42
C VAL A 868 -4.42 18.81 -19.30
N LYS A 869 -4.15 17.92 -20.25
CA LYS A 869 -2.88 17.17 -20.29
C LYS A 869 -1.77 18.07 -20.81
N PRO A 870 -0.79 18.48 -19.98
CA PRO A 870 0.33 19.27 -20.46
C PRO A 870 1.18 18.48 -21.46
N ALA A 871 1.98 19.15 -22.27
CA ALA A 871 2.89 18.49 -23.23
C ALA A 871 3.83 17.48 -22.54
N SER A 872 4.20 17.74 -21.29
CA SER A 872 4.99 16.82 -20.46
C SER A 872 4.26 15.49 -20.17
N TRP A 873 2.94 15.49 -20.07
CA TRP A 873 2.15 14.28 -19.88
C TRP A 873 2.23 13.39 -21.13
N TRP A 874 1.99 13.98 -22.31
CA TRP A 874 2.08 13.27 -23.59
C TRP A 874 3.50 12.76 -23.85
N ALA A 875 4.52 13.54 -23.48
CA ALA A 875 5.90 13.11 -23.57
C ALA A 875 6.17 11.88 -22.69
N LEU A 876 5.68 11.85 -21.44
CA LEU A 876 5.89 10.73 -20.51
C LEU A 876 5.11 9.48 -20.92
N VAL A 877 3.88 9.61 -21.40
CA VAL A 877 3.11 8.47 -21.93
C VAL A 877 3.74 7.92 -23.20
N SER A 878 4.14 8.79 -24.14
CA SER A 878 4.85 8.38 -25.35
C SER A 878 6.18 7.70 -25.04
N TYR A 879 6.89 8.18 -24.01
CA TYR A 879 8.11 7.55 -23.52
C TYR A 879 7.84 6.17 -22.90
N GLY A 880 6.75 6.03 -22.14
CA GLY A 880 6.29 4.72 -21.64
C GLY A 880 5.96 3.74 -22.76
N VAL A 881 5.27 4.19 -23.83
CA VAL A 881 4.97 3.37 -25.02
C VAL A 881 6.25 2.97 -25.75
N LEU A 882 7.21 3.89 -25.88
CA LEU A 882 8.53 3.60 -26.43
C LEU A 882 9.26 2.51 -25.64
N LEU A 883 9.27 2.61 -24.30
CA LEU A 883 9.85 1.58 -23.41
C LEU A 883 9.21 0.21 -23.65
N VAL A 884 7.88 0.12 -23.64
CA VAL A 884 7.18 -1.16 -23.84
C VAL A 884 7.46 -1.74 -25.23
N THR A 885 7.43 -0.91 -26.27
CA THR A 885 7.63 -1.35 -27.66
C THR A 885 9.05 -1.87 -27.87
N LEU A 886 10.05 -1.12 -27.38
CA LEU A 886 11.44 -1.53 -27.45
C LEU A 886 11.68 -2.79 -26.63
N GLY A 887 11.14 -2.86 -25.40
CA GLY A 887 11.24 -4.03 -24.54
C GLY A 887 10.62 -5.28 -25.16
N ALA A 888 9.43 -5.16 -25.76
CA ALA A 888 8.75 -6.27 -26.43
C ALA A 888 9.54 -6.75 -27.67
N PHE A 889 10.11 -5.83 -28.44
CA PHE A 889 10.98 -6.17 -29.56
C PHE A 889 12.23 -6.93 -29.10
N ILE A 890 12.92 -6.44 -28.06
CA ILE A 890 14.11 -7.09 -27.51
C ILE A 890 13.75 -8.47 -26.94
N PHE A 891 12.71 -8.56 -26.13
CA PHE A 891 12.26 -9.83 -25.56
C PHE A 891 11.89 -10.85 -26.66
N GLY A 892 11.09 -10.43 -27.65
CA GLY A 892 10.67 -11.29 -28.75
C GLY A 892 11.84 -11.77 -29.60
N GLN A 893 12.74 -10.86 -30.00
CA GLN A 893 13.91 -11.17 -30.80
C GLN A 893 14.86 -12.14 -30.07
N THR A 894 15.14 -11.88 -28.80
CA THR A 894 16.07 -12.69 -28.01
C THR A 894 15.52 -14.07 -27.72
N THR A 895 14.23 -14.17 -27.39
CA THR A 895 13.54 -15.45 -27.17
C THR A 895 13.48 -16.27 -28.45
N ALA A 896 13.14 -15.64 -29.59
CA ALA A 896 13.11 -16.32 -30.88
C ALA A 896 14.50 -16.83 -31.29
N ASN A 897 15.55 -16.04 -31.09
CA ASN A 897 16.92 -16.44 -31.39
C ASN A 897 17.39 -17.60 -30.49
N ALA A 898 17.08 -17.55 -29.19
CA ALA A 898 17.41 -18.64 -28.26
C ALA A 898 16.74 -19.96 -28.67
N ILE A 899 15.45 -19.92 -29.00
CA ILE A 899 14.70 -21.10 -29.47
C ILE A 899 15.27 -21.61 -30.80
N PHE A 900 15.59 -20.72 -31.74
CA PHE A 900 16.13 -21.08 -33.04
C PHE A 900 17.50 -21.76 -32.94
N VAL A 901 18.39 -21.24 -32.09
CA VAL A 901 19.71 -21.84 -31.84
C VAL A 901 19.56 -23.22 -31.20
N ASP A 902 18.64 -23.40 -30.24
CA ASP A 902 18.41 -24.72 -29.60
C ASP A 902 17.72 -25.73 -30.53
N LEU A 903 16.91 -25.30 -31.50
CA LEU A 903 16.29 -26.20 -32.49
C LEU A 903 17.28 -26.68 -33.58
N LEU A 904 18.40 -25.97 -33.76
CA LEU A 904 19.43 -26.28 -34.75
C LEU A 904 20.67 -26.97 -34.16
N ALA A 905 20.78 -27.01 -32.83
CA ALA A 905 21.84 -27.69 -32.07
C ALA A 905 21.40 -29.11 -31.68
#